data_AF-A0A9D1PLV2-F1
#
_entry.id   AF-A0A9D1PLV2-F1
#
_cell.length_a   1.000
_cell.length_b   1.000
_cell.length_c   1.000
_cell.angle_alpha   90.00
_cell.angle_beta   90.00
_cell.angle_gamma   90.00
#
_symmetry.space_group_name_H-M   'P 1'
#
loop_
_entity.id
_entity.type
_entity.pdbx_description
1 polymer ?
#
loop_
_entity_poly.entity_id
_entity_poly.type
_entity_poly.pdbx_seq_one_letter_code
_entity_poly.pdbx_strand_id
1 'polypeptide(L)'
;MTEVKPLQQVNHILNTLLEATDHLVLLIKESNSTHSFYMFSSIVEGTQAVFNTLEQNDPIFSGQSDKVVNYLTMIAEQLEKNNYTKVLEIIQFSLRPLYVQMQEQLNEVLPKHKENISIGIYHRTHQPQEIIPEKRLKATLNEAAKQEVNVYFFTLENVDFSKQTIDAFAYENEAWVPMTIPYPDVISNIGVGQFNKEERQLQRIIPFTNTSYVGNKFTLPRKMLHNRKYAELLVPFTMCVSKDKITSFMHQNEHVVFKALGSNRGENIYFVRKKGARYIILDQIKERILAEEDFQSFLNNVILAEKGSYIIQRYVHTRTKDDEPYHFRSHVQKNREGKWQITHIYPRIGNKRSNLSNISTEGRVENFSTFLREQFGEKEGNKYEEEILRLSLDVTQHLDKLYGLSLNELGLDFAIDDTGRIWMHEANNGPQTAYHEEERAIEYIGYATYIAKNGIMHQTSYDKRRIAKGAFVAKQSDLPIVEINNNEQWIGILITKQTKLSLLEAFARTAIEKNVNIFTFKPLDVDGDFELIRGSFYINGAWVQKITPYPAVVIDLVKGRNKKEQPIVYEELSELVFTNEWDKHATIRSQILMQLNEQFSTNISPFHLVKKPLHVFKCFEHTDSVLLKPNKLNSNYEHFDITYEQASRRYMIKNKKGTVKTYTENALRHYLNYLIEKESYIVLENANSKDILHSSSVAAVRIDENNWELLSNDDALQDCKLKISSIASAIEKAFQTNLSELKIEYTILKNGEVIIHEVNPFGPAKIDDEMKYAKHMLTYANKML
;
A
#
# COMPACT_ATOMS: atom_id res chain seq x y z
N MET A 1 -6.52 33.65 15.22
CA MET A 1 -6.54 32.55 14.22
C MET A 1 -6.62 31.15 14.85
N THR A 2 -6.30 30.98 16.13
CA THR A 2 -6.30 29.68 16.85
C THR A 2 -7.69 29.12 17.17
N GLU A 3 -8.73 29.95 17.31
CA GLU A 3 -10.10 29.50 17.64
C GLU A 3 -10.98 29.14 16.42
N VAL A 4 -10.55 29.46 15.19
CA VAL A 4 -11.37 29.27 13.97
C VAL A 4 -11.36 27.83 13.46
N LYS A 5 -10.21 27.12 13.55
CA LYS A 5 -10.06 25.74 13.05
C LYS A 5 -10.97 24.73 13.78
N PRO A 6 -11.10 24.75 15.12
CA PRO A 6 -12.01 23.87 15.84
C PRO A 6 -13.48 24.08 15.45
N LEU A 7 -13.91 25.33 15.27
CA LEU A 7 -15.29 25.66 14.89
C LEU A 7 -15.60 25.26 13.43
N GLN A 8 -14.64 25.39 12.50
CA GLN A 8 -14.79 24.86 11.14
C GLN A 8 -14.92 23.34 11.12
N GLN A 9 -14.12 22.64 11.95
CA GLN A 9 -14.22 21.19 12.10
C GLN A 9 -15.58 20.77 12.66
N VAL A 10 -16.13 21.50 13.63
CA VAL A 10 -17.49 21.26 14.12
C VAL A 10 -18.52 21.43 13.01
N ASN A 11 -18.39 22.45 12.17
CA ASN A 11 -19.30 22.67 11.04
C ASN A 11 -19.29 21.50 10.04
N HIS A 12 -18.12 20.90 9.78
CA HIS A 12 -18.02 19.70 8.95
C HIS A 12 -18.69 18.48 9.57
N ILE A 13 -18.52 18.29 10.88
CA ILE A 13 -19.15 17.17 11.56
C ILE A 13 -20.67 17.36 11.57
N LEU A 14 -21.18 18.57 11.79
CA LEU A 14 -22.62 18.88 11.68
C LEU A 14 -23.18 18.60 10.28
N ASN A 15 -22.47 18.97 9.22
CA ASN A 15 -22.85 18.60 7.84
C ASN A 15 -22.93 17.08 7.65
N THR A 16 -21.92 16.36 8.13
CA THR A 16 -21.87 14.90 8.07
C THR A 16 -23.01 14.26 8.87
N LEU A 17 -23.36 14.85 10.03
CA LEU A 17 -24.48 14.39 10.86
C LEU A 17 -25.82 14.62 10.16
N LEU A 18 -26.01 15.75 9.48
CA LEU A 18 -27.21 16.01 8.67
C LEU A 18 -27.36 14.95 7.56
N GLU A 19 -26.30 14.68 6.79
CA GLU A 19 -26.31 13.63 5.77
C GLU A 19 -26.57 12.24 6.37
N ALA A 20 -25.95 11.92 7.51
CA ALA A 20 -26.14 10.65 8.21
C ALA A 20 -27.58 10.49 8.71
N THR A 21 -28.23 11.57 9.20
CA THR A 21 -29.64 11.53 9.61
C THR A 21 -30.57 11.30 8.42
N ASP A 22 -30.29 11.91 7.26
CA ASP A 22 -31.06 11.67 6.03
C ASP A 22 -30.88 10.23 5.53
N HIS A 23 -29.67 9.68 5.64
CA HIS A 23 -29.39 8.29 5.30
C HIS A 23 -30.05 7.29 6.27
N LEU A 24 -30.06 7.59 7.58
CA LEU A 24 -30.75 6.78 8.58
C LEU A 24 -32.26 6.70 8.29
N VAL A 25 -32.88 7.81 7.87
CA VAL A 25 -34.29 7.84 7.45
C VAL A 25 -34.55 6.89 6.27
N LEU A 26 -33.65 6.85 5.28
CA LEU A 26 -33.77 5.93 4.13
C LEU A 26 -33.65 4.46 4.57
N LEU A 27 -32.64 4.14 5.39
CA LEU A 27 -32.42 2.78 5.89
C LEU A 27 -33.59 2.25 6.73
N ILE A 28 -34.21 3.12 7.54
CA ILE A 28 -35.40 2.79 8.33
C ILE A 28 -36.59 2.51 7.42
N LYS A 29 -36.80 3.31 6.36
CA LYS A 29 -37.87 3.08 5.37
C LYS A 29 -37.66 1.77 4.58
N GLU A 30 -36.41 1.39 4.34
CA GLU A 30 -36.04 0.14 3.66
C GLU A 30 -36.06 -1.10 4.58
N SER A 31 -36.46 -0.95 5.86
CA SER A 31 -36.51 -2.04 6.86
C SER A 31 -35.16 -2.75 7.11
N ASN A 32 -34.04 -2.05 6.92
CA ASN A 32 -32.70 -2.60 7.12
C ASN A 32 -32.19 -2.31 8.54
N SER A 33 -32.66 -3.11 9.52
CA SER A 33 -32.43 -2.87 10.95
C SER A 33 -30.94 -2.81 11.32
N THR A 34 -30.13 -3.77 10.86
CA THR A 34 -28.71 -3.83 11.18
C THR A 34 -27.94 -2.59 10.70
N HIS A 35 -28.19 -2.12 9.47
CA HIS A 35 -27.52 -0.92 8.97
C HIS A 35 -28.04 0.36 9.64
N SER A 36 -29.31 0.37 10.04
CA SER A 36 -29.89 1.48 10.81
C SER A 36 -29.22 1.63 12.18
N PHE A 37 -28.93 0.52 12.88
CA PHE A 37 -28.19 0.57 14.16
C PHE A 37 -26.76 1.07 14.00
N TYR A 38 -26.03 0.60 12.97
CA TYR A 38 -24.67 1.10 12.71
C TYR A 38 -24.67 2.59 12.37
N MET A 39 -25.59 3.04 11.52
CA MET A 39 -25.70 4.46 11.15
C MET A 39 -26.08 5.33 12.34
N PHE A 40 -26.99 4.85 13.19
CA PHE A 40 -27.35 5.53 14.42
C PHE A 40 -26.17 5.62 15.40
N SER A 41 -25.36 4.56 15.56
CA SER A 41 -24.13 4.61 16.37
C SER A 41 -23.15 5.66 15.86
N SER A 42 -22.95 5.75 14.54
CA SER A 42 -22.08 6.77 13.95
C SER A 42 -22.61 8.20 14.15
N ILE A 43 -23.94 8.39 14.16
CA ILE A 43 -24.56 9.68 14.50
C ILE A 43 -24.25 10.03 15.96
N VAL A 44 -24.42 9.11 16.90
CA VAL A 44 -24.13 9.34 18.33
C VAL A 44 -22.65 9.71 18.53
N GLU A 45 -21.73 8.97 17.92
CA GLU A 45 -20.29 9.23 18.00
C GLU A 45 -19.90 10.60 17.40
N GLY A 46 -20.43 10.94 16.22
CA GLY A 46 -20.19 12.24 15.60
C GLY A 46 -20.76 13.40 16.42
N THR A 47 -21.91 13.19 17.07
CA THR A 47 -22.54 14.18 17.96
C THR A 47 -21.69 14.43 19.20
N GLN A 48 -21.14 13.37 19.80
CA GLN A 48 -20.24 13.51 20.94
C GLN A 48 -18.96 14.28 20.58
N ALA A 49 -18.42 14.06 19.37
CA ALA A 49 -17.26 14.81 18.88
C ALA A 49 -17.56 16.31 18.70
N VAL A 50 -18.78 16.66 18.26
CA VAL A 50 -19.26 18.04 18.20
C VAL A 50 -19.32 18.66 19.60
N PHE A 51 -19.92 17.99 20.58
CA PHE A 51 -20.07 18.54 21.93
C PHE A 51 -18.75 18.70 22.66
N ASN A 52 -17.85 17.71 22.56
CA ASN A 52 -16.52 17.80 23.17
C ASN A 52 -15.73 19.02 22.65
N THR A 53 -15.99 19.44 21.42
CA THR A 53 -15.33 20.60 20.80
C THR A 53 -16.06 21.92 21.11
N LEU A 54 -17.39 21.90 21.23
CA LEU A 54 -18.20 23.09 21.53
C LEU A 54 -18.22 23.47 23.02
N GLU A 55 -18.27 22.51 23.94
CA GLU A 55 -18.29 22.76 25.40
C GLU A 55 -17.01 23.41 25.92
N GLN A 56 -15.90 23.27 25.21
CA GLN A 56 -14.63 23.91 25.55
C GLN A 56 -14.52 25.37 25.05
N ASN A 57 -15.39 25.81 24.13
CA ASN A 57 -15.16 27.04 23.38
C ASN A 57 -16.33 28.05 23.40
N ASP A 58 -17.60 27.65 23.61
CA ASP A 58 -18.71 28.62 23.59
C ASP A 58 -19.96 28.19 24.41
N PRO A 59 -20.38 28.94 25.46
CA PRO A 59 -21.56 28.63 26.27
C PRO A 59 -22.90 28.68 25.51
N ILE A 60 -22.95 29.28 24.32
CA ILE A 60 -24.18 29.50 23.52
C ILE A 60 -24.86 28.17 23.13
N PHE A 61 -24.10 27.08 22.98
CA PHE A 61 -24.62 25.78 22.50
C PHE A 61 -25.03 24.79 23.59
N SER A 62 -24.76 25.09 24.87
CA SER A 62 -25.02 24.20 26.01
C SER A 62 -26.48 23.71 26.10
N GLY A 63 -27.45 24.61 25.95
CA GLY A 63 -28.88 24.26 25.99
C GLY A 63 -29.40 23.51 24.75
N GLN A 64 -28.63 23.44 23.67
CA GLN A 64 -28.96 22.63 22.48
C GLN A 64 -28.37 21.22 22.59
N SER A 65 -27.17 21.09 23.18
CA SER A 65 -26.53 19.80 23.45
C SER A 65 -27.44 18.89 24.28
N ASP A 66 -28.02 19.39 25.38
CA ASP A 66 -28.94 18.63 26.24
C ASP A 66 -30.17 18.12 25.46
N LYS A 67 -30.70 18.93 24.54
CA LYS A 67 -31.86 18.55 23.71
C LYS A 67 -31.49 17.46 22.71
N VAL A 68 -30.34 17.57 22.07
CA VAL A 68 -29.85 16.55 21.13
C VAL A 68 -29.62 15.22 21.86
N VAL A 69 -28.96 15.24 23.03
CA VAL A 69 -28.75 14.01 23.84
C VAL A 69 -30.09 13.36 24.16
N ASN A 70 -31.08 14.14 24.62
CA ASN A 70 -32.42 13.63 24.90
C ASN A 70 -33.08 13.00 23.66
N TYR A 71 -33.00 13.64 22.49
CA TYR A 71 -33.57 13.07 21.27
C TYR A 71 -32.85 11.79 20.81
N LEU A 72 -31.52 11.73 20.94
CA LEU A 72 -30.75 10.51 20.65
C LEU A 72 -31.14 9.38 21.60
N THR A 73 -31.29 9.64 22.90
CA THR A 73 -31.78 8.64 23.86
C THR A 73 -33.17 8.14 23.49
N MET A 74 -34.10 9.05 23.14
CA MET A 74 -35.44 8.65 22.69
C MET A 74 -35.39 7.80 21.42
N ILE A 75 -34.52 8.14 20.45
CA ILE A 75 -34.36 7.35 19.22
C ILE A 75 -33.82 5.96 19.54
N ALA A 76 -32.81 5.85 20.43
CA ALA A 76 -32.25 4.57 20.85
C ALA A 76 -33.31 3.66 21.47
N GLU A 77 -34.10 4.18 22.41
CA GLU A 77 -35.20 3.44 23.04
C GLU A 77 -36.26 2.96 22.05
N GLN A 78 -36.61 3.79 21.06
CA GLN A 78 -37.60 3.42 20.04
C GLN A 78 -37.04 2.44 19.00
N LEU A 79 -35.75 2.53 18.67
CA LEU A 79 -35.07 1.56 17.81
C LEU A 79 -35.01 0.18 18.46
N GLU A 80 -34.68 0.10 19.76
CA GLU A 80 -34.71 -1.16 20.53
C GLU A 80 -36.11 -1.79 20.57
N LYS A 81 -37.15 -0.95 20.64
CA LYS A 81 -38.56 -1.37 20.60
C LYS A 81 -39.07 -1.66 19.17
N ASN A 82 -38.23 -1.55 18.14
CA ASN A 82 -38.60 -1.65 16.72
C ASN A 82 -39.73 -0.69 16.29
N ASN A 83 -39.87 0.46 16.97
CA ASN A 83 -40.89 1.47 16.68
C ASN A 83 -40.38 2.50 15.66
N TYR A 84 -40.17 2.03 14.42
CA TYR A 84 -39.56 2.81 13.34
C TYR A 84 -40.33 4.08 12.96
N THR A 85 -41.68 4.06 13.08
CA THR A 85 -42.50 5.25 12.83
C THR A 85 -42.16 6.36 13.82
N LYS A 86 -42.01 6.02 15.11
CA LYS A 86 -41.66 7.02 16.12
C LYS A 86 -40.23 7.52 15.98
N VAL A 87 -39.31 6.66 15.56
CA VAL A 87 -37.93 7.06 15.23
C VAL A 87 -37.91 8.09 14.10
N LEU A 88 -38.66 7.85 13.02
CA LEU A 88 -38.75 8.78 11.89
C LEU A 88 -39.31 10.14 12.31
N GLU A 89 -40.34 10.17 13.16
CA GLU A 89 -40.90 11.42 13.70
C GLU A 89 -39.86 12.22 14.49
N ILE A 90 -39.12 11.56 15.40
CA ILE A 90 -38.12 12.24 16.23
C ILE A 90 -36.97 12.78 15.36
N ILE A 91 -36.52 12.01 14.36
CA ILE A 91 -35.45 12.47 13.46
C ILE A 91 -35.91 13.66 12.63
N GLN A 92 -37.08 13.58 11.98
CA GLN A 92 -37.54 14.58 11.02
C GLN A 92 -37.99 15.88 11.68
N PHE A 93 -38.67 15.81 12.83
CA PHE A 93 -39.28 16.99 13.45
C PHE A 93 -38.49 17.57 14.62
N SER A 94 -37.53 16.82 15.17
CA SER A 94 -36.79 17.25 16.36
C SER A 94 -35.28 17.30 16.16
N LEU A 95 -34.64 16.17 15.84
CA LEU A 95 -33.19 16.07 15.80
C LEU A 95 -32.57 16.83 14.61
N ARG A 96 -33.08 16.60 13.40
CA ARG A 96 -32.55 17.22 12.18
C ARG A 96 -32.74 18.75 12.17
N PRO A 97 -33.92 19.31 12.49
CA PRO A 97 -34.07 20.77 12.60
C PRO A 97 -33.11 21.40 13.61
N LEU A 98 -32.81 20.71 14.72
CA LEU A 98 -31.88 21.20 15.71
C LEU A 98 -30.43 21.22 15.20
N TYR A 99 -30.00 20.23 14.42
CA TYR A 99 -28.69 20.28 13.75
C TYR A 99 -28.58 21.39 12.71
N VAL A 100 -29.65 21.66 11.94
CA VAL A 100 -29.68 22.79 11.00
C VAL A 100 -29.54 24.11 11.77
N GLN A 101 -30.28 24.28 12.86
CA GLN A 101 -30.19 25.47 13.70
C GLN A 101 -28.79 25.67 14.29
N MET A 102 -28.18 24.60 14.82
CA MET A 102 -26.79 24.63 15.31
C MET A 102 -25.81 25.07 14.22
N GLN A 103 -26.01 24.56 13.00
CA GLN A 103 -25.17 24.89 11.85
C GLN A 103 -25.34 26.35 11.41
N GLU A 104 -26.57 26.86 11.33
CA GLU A 104 -26.84 28.26 10.96
C GLU A 104 -26.18 29.23 11.95
N GLN A 105 -26.31 28.96 13.25
CA GLN A 105 -25.67 29.77 14.30
C GLN A 105 -24.14 29.69 14.23
N LEU A 106 -23.57 28.52 13.94
CA LEU A 106 -22.14 28.37 13.77
C LEU A 106 -21.62 29.12 12.54
N ASN A 107 -22.38 29.11 11.44
CA ASN A 107 -22.03 29.83 10.21
C ASN A 107 -22.07 31.36 10.37
N GLU A 108 -22.86 31.90 11.31
CA GLU A 108 -22.86 33.33 11.64
C GLU A 108 -21.60 33.77 12.39
N VAL A 109 -20.97 32.86 13.13
CA VAL A 109 -19.77 33.11 13.95
C VAL A 109 -18.47 32.83 13.18
N LEU A 110 -18.53 31.99 12.15
CA LEU A 110 -17.37 31.69 11.29
C LEU A 110 -16.97 32.91 10.43
N PRO A 111 -15.66 33.20 10.29
CA PRO A 111 -15.21 34.32 9.46
C PRO A 111 -15.68 34.16 8.02
N LYS A 112 -16.17 35.25 7.41
CA LYS A 112 -16.58 35.31 6.00
C LYS A 112 -15.47 34.75 5.09
N HIS A 113 -15.88 33.93 4.12
CA HIS A 113 -14.96 33.25 3.20
C HIS A 113 -13.95 34.21 2.58
N LYS A 114 -12.68 33.79 2.52
CA LYS A 114 -11.60 34.48 1.83
C LYS A 114 -12.02 34.78 0.39
N GLU A 115 -12.01 36.05 -0.01
CA GLU A 115 -12.50 36.49 -1.32
C GLU A 115 -11.67 35.91 -2.47
N ASN A 116 -10.35 35.78 -2.28
CA ASN A 116 -9.43 35.21 -3.28
C ASN A 116 -8.86 33.88 -2.81
N ILE A 117 -9.29 32.79 -3.46
CA ILE A 117 -8.82 31.43 -3.20
C ILE A 117 -7.58 31.15 -4.04
N SER A 118 -6.59 30.47 -3.45
CA SER A 118 -5.44 29.94 -4.17
C SER A 118 -5.51 28.41 -4.30
N ILE A 119 -5.38 27.92 -5.54
CA ILE A 119 -5.25 26.50 -5.87
C ILE A 119 -3.79 26.21 -6.23
N GLY A 120 -3.20 25.26 -5.51
CA GLY A 120 -1.90 24.69 -5.86
C GLY A 120 -2.05 23.45 -6.74
N ILE A 121 -1.72 23.55 -8.02
CA ILE A 121 -1.59 22.40 -8.91
C ILE A 121 -0.23 21.74 -8.69
N TYR A 122 -0.25 20.50 -8.23
CA TYR A 122 0.92 19.82 -7.67
C TYR A 122 1.24 18.53 -8.43
N HIS A 123 2.52 18.25 -8.66
CA HIS A 123 3.00 16.92 -9.03
C HIS A 123 4.32 16.61 -8.31
N ARG A 124 4.52 15.35 -7.93
CA ARG A 124 5.60 14.96 -6.99
C ARG A 124 6.99 15.35 -7.47
N THR A 125 7.34 14.99 -8.70
CA THR A 125 8.74 15.02 -9.19
C THR A 125 8.92 15.79 -10.49
N HIS A 126 7.85 16.24 -11.12
CA HIS A 126 7.89 16.88 -12.45
C HIS A 126 7.08 18.14 -12.39
N GLN A 127 7.54 19.19 -13.06
CA GLN A 127 6.82 20.44 -13.16
C GLN A 127 5.47 20.21 -13.85
N PRO A 128 4.34 20.48 -13.17
CA PRO A 128 2.99 20.27 -13.72
C PRO A 128 2.77 20.79 -15.13
N GLN A 129 3.26 21.99 -15.43
CA GLN A 129 3.11 22.68 -16.70
C GLN A 129 3.81 21.98 -17.89
N GLU A 130 4.79 21.12 -17.61
CA GLU A 130 5.51 20.37 -18.64
C GLU A 130 4.83 19.03 -18.97
N ILE A 131 4.05 18.47 -18.04
CA ILE A 131 3.42 17.15 -18.17
C ILE A 131 1.94 17.21 -18.54
N ILE A 132 1.25 18.31 -18.23
CA ILE A 132 -0.16 18.49 -18.58
C ILE A 132 -0.27 18.81 -20.08
N PRO A 133 -1.14 18.13 -20.85
CA PRO A 133 -1.39 18.49 -22.24
C PRO A 133 -1.82 19.95 -22.39
N GLU A 134 -1.26 20.65 -23.38
CA GLU A 134 -1.48 22.09 -23.59
C GLU A 134 -2.97 22.49 -23.60
N LYS A 135 -3.84 21.72 -24.28
CA LYS A 135 -5.29 21.97 -24.30
C LYS A 135 -5.91 21.93 -22.90
N ARG A 136 -5.52 20.97 -22.07
CA ARG A 136 -6.00 20.81 -20.69
C ARG A 136 -5.51 21.94 -19.81
N LEU A 137 -4.24 22.30 -19.95
CA LEU A 137 -3.62 23.40 -19.22
C LEU A 137 -4.33 24.73 -19.53
N LYS A 138 -4.52 25.04 -20.82
CA LYS A 138 -5.22 26.25 -21.26
C LYS A 138 -6.67 26.31 -20.77
N ALA A 139 -7.41 25.20 -20.87
CA ALA A 139 -8.79 25.12 -20.36
C ALA A 139 -8.84 25.38 -18.84
N THR A 140 -7.91 24.79 -18.09
CA THR A 140 -7.80 24.97 -16.63
C THR A 140 -7.51 26.43 -16.26
N LEU A 141 -6.55 27.07 -16.92
CA LEU A 141 -6.17 28.46 -16.67
C LEU A 141 -7.29 29.44 -17.05
N ASN A 142 -7.92 29.25 -18.22
CA ASN A 142 -9.04 30.07 -18.67
C ASN A 142 -10.21 30.00 -17.68
N GLU A 143 -10.50 28.81 -17.17
CA GLU A 143 -11.60 28.61 -16.23
C GLU A 143 -11.28 29.16 -14.84
N ALA A 144 -10.04 29.01 -14.38
CA ALA A 144 -9.59 29.64 -13.14
C ALA A 144 -9.73 31.17 -13.18
N ALA A 145 -9.38 31.80 -14.31
CA ALA A 145 -9.58 33.24 -14.50
C ALA A 145 -11.06 33.64 -14.46
N LYS A 146 -11.96 32.86 -15.08
CA LYS A 146 -13.42 33.12 -15.04
C LYS A 146 -14.02 32.96 -13.65
N GLN A 147 -13.48 32.03 -12.86
CA GLN A 147 -13.92 31.79 -11.47
C GLN A 147 -13.18 32.67 -10.45
N GLU A 148 -12.32 33.59 -10.91
CA GLU A 148 -11.54 34.52 -10.09
C GLU A 148 -10.65 33.81 -9.04
N VAL A 149 -10.03 32.71 -9.46
CA VAL A 149 -9.17 31.87 -8.60
C VAL A 149 -7.72 31.96 -9.04
N ASN A 150 -6.81 32.12 -8.07
CA ASN A 150 -5.38 32.11 -8.32
C ASN A 150 -4.87 30.67 -8.41
N VAL A 151 -4.09 30.36 -9.44
CA VAL A 151 -3.56 29.01 -9.66
C VAL A 151 -2.03 29.04 -9.71
N TYR A 152 -1.41 28.18 -8.92
CA TYR A 152 0.03 28.07 -8.80
C TYR A 152 0.49 26.65 -9.06
N PHE A 153 1.63 26.47 -9.71
CA PHE A 153 2.15 25.17 -10.11
C PHE A 153 3.48 24.90 -9.41
N PHE A 154 3.63 23.74 -8.78
CA PHE A 154 4.83 23.43 -8.00
C PHE A 154 5.08 21.92 -7.85
N THR A 155 6.29 21.58 -7.40
CA THR A 155 6.69 20.21 -7.03
C THR A 155 7.07 20.14 -5.55
N LEU A 156 7.21 18.91 -5.02
CA LEU A 156 7.48 18.69 -3.60
C LEU A 156 8.83 19.31 -3.16
N GLU A 157 9.82 19.30 -4.04
CA GLU A 157 11.16 19.88 -3.79
C GLU A 157 11.12 21.40 -3.58
N ASN A 158 10.05 22.07 -4.02
CA ASN A 158 9.89 23.52 -3.89
C ASN A 158 9.14 23.94 -2.61
N VAL A 159 8.82 22.99 -1.72
CA VAL A 159 8.08 23.24 -0.48
C VAL A 159 9.07 23.47 0.67
N ASP A 160 9.04 24.66 1.27
CA ASP A 160 9.76 24.96 2.52
C ASP A 160 8.81 24.76 3.71
N PHE A 161 8.91 23.59 4.34
CA PHE A 161 8.09 23.23 5.51
C PHE A 161 8.36 24.10 6.74
N SER A 162 9.58 24.65 6.86
CA SER A 162 9.97 25.48 8.00
C SER A 162 9.33 26.86 7.95
N LYS A 163 9.25 27.45 6.75
CA LYS A 163 8.67 28.77 6.50
C LYS A 163 7.20 28.72 6.09
N GLN A 164 6.69 27.53 5.76
CA GLN A 164 5.36 27.32 5.20
C GLN A 164 5.15 28.09 3.88
N THR A 165 6.17 28.08 3.03
CA THR A 165 6.18 28.74 1.73
C THR A 165 6.50 27.75 0.62
N ILE A 166 6.11 28.09 -0.61
CA ILE A 166 6.34 27.28 -1.80
C ILE A 166 6.90 28.17 -2.90
N ASP A 167 8.01 27.77 -3.51
CA ASP A 167 8.49 28.36 -4.76
C ASP A 167 7.69 27.77 -5.92
N ALA A 168 6.77 28.56 -6.48
CA ALA A 168 5.80 28.12 -7.47
C ALA A 168 5.88 28.94 -8.76
N PHE A 169 5.18 28.47 -9.79
CA PHE A 169 4.96 29.20 -11.03
C PHE A 169 3.51 29.65 -11.14
N ALA A 170 3.30 30.93 -11.50
CA ALA A 170 2.02 31.46 -11.92
C ALA A 170 2.03 31.70 -13.44
N TYR A 171 0.87 31.67 -14.08
CA TYR A 171 0.74 32.01 -15.50
C TYR A 171 0.11 33.41 -15.62
N GLU A 172 0.93 34.40 -15.97
CA GLU A 172 0.55 35.82 -16.05
C GLU A 172 1.01 36.42 -17.37
N ASN A 173 0.18 37.24 -18.01
CA ASN A 173 0.51 37.93 -19.27
C ASN A 173 1.10 36.98 -20.35
N GLU A 174 0.49 35.81 -20.49
CA GLU A 174 0.92 34.74 -21.41
C GLU A 174 2.30 34.11 -21.13
N ALA A 175 2.88 34.37 -19.96
CA ALA A 175 4.18 33.86 -19.55
C ALA A 175 4.14 33.17 -18.17
N TRP A 176 5.05 32.21 -17.98
CA TRP A 176 5.28 31.58 -16.69
C TRP A 176 6.18 32.47 -15.82
N VAL A 177 5.68 32.88 -14.66
CA VAL A 177 6.39 33.74 -13.72
C VAL A 177 6.71 32.95 -12.45
N PRO A 178 8.00 32.77 -12.08
CA PRO A 178 8.37 32.17 -10.82
C PRO A 178 8.08 33.13 -9.66
N MET A 179 7.53 32.63 -8.57
CA MET A 179 7.23 33.41 -7.37
C MET A 179 7.18 32.53 -6.12
N THR A 180 7.45 33.11 -4.95
CA THR A 180 7.27 32.44 -3.67
C THR A 180 5.90 32.79 -3.11
N ILE A 181 5.09 31.76 -2.82
CA ILE A 181 3.76 31.89 -2.24
C ILE A 181 3.71 31.28 -0.83
N PRO A 182 2.82 31.74 0.06
CA PRO A 182 2.42 30.93 1.21
C PRO A 182 1.71 29.66 0.73
N TYR A 183 1.50 28.70 1.64
CA TYR A 183 0.69 27.52 1.34
C TYR A 183 -0.66 27.87 0.69
N PRO A 184 -1.04 27.20 -0.41
CA PRO A 184 -2.31 27.44 -1.08
C PRO A 184 -3.49 27.02 -0.20
N ASP A 185 -4.68 27.55 -0.49
CA ASP A 185 -5.90 27.19 0.25
C ASP A 185 -6.36 25.75 -0.06
N VAL A 186 -5.98 25.20 -1.21
CA VAL A 186 -6.22 23.80 -1.59
C VAL A 186 -5.15 23.33 -2.57
N ILE A 187 -4.77 22.06 -2.48
CA ILE A 187 -3.90 21.39 -3.45
C ILE A 187 -4.74 20.50 -4.37
N SER A 188 -4.55 20.65 -5.67
CA SER A 188 -5.00 19.68 -6.66
C SER A 188 -3.81 18.92 -7.23
N ASN A 189 -3.67 17.66 -6.80
CA ASN A 189 -2.58 16.79 -7.21
C ASN A 189 -2.85 16.16 -8.58
N ILE A 190 -1.83 16.23 -9.45
CA ILE A 190 -1.77 15.53 -10.73
C ILE A 190 -1.09 14.20 -10.48
N GLY A 191 -1.77 13.13 -10.86
CA GLY A 191 -1.29 11.78 -10.58
C GLY A 191 -1.72 11.30 -9.19
N VAL A 192 -1.96 9.99 -9.13
CA VAL A 192 -2.51 9.32 -7.97
C VAL A 192 -1.62 8.13 -7.66
N GLY A 193 -0.95 8.21 -6.52
CA GLY A 193 -0.01 7.21 -6.03
C GLY A 193 -0.11 7.09 -4.53
N GLN A 194 0.72 6.23 -3.96
CA GLN A 194 0.90 6.19 -2.51
C GLN A 194 1.67 7.44 -2.09
N PHE A 195 1.09 8.26 -1.22
CA PHE A 195 1.72 9.49 -0.70
C PHE A 195 2.96 9.13 0.13
N ASN A 196 4.06 9.88 -0.02
CA ASN A 196 5.25 9.78 0.86
C ASN A 196 5.08 10.60 2.16
N LYS A 197 6.09 10.59 3.04
CA LYS A 197 6.07 11.31 4.34
C LYS A 197 5.70 12.78 4.17
N GLU A 198 6.35 13.48 3.26
CA GLU A 198 6.20 14.92 3.04
C GLU A 198 4.83 15.26 2.43
N GLU A 199 4.33 14.46 1.49
CA GLU A 199 2.97 14.61 0.97
C GLU A 199 1.90 14.37 2.04
N ARG A 200 2.12 13.40 2.94
CA ARG A 200 1.25 13.19 4.10
C ARG A 200 1.29 14.41 5.01
N GLN A 201 2.45 14.99 5.29
CA GLN A 201 2.57 16.24 6.06
C GLN A 201 1.76 17.38 5.41
N LEU A 202 1.87 17.59 4.10
CA LEU A 202 1.06 18.57 3.37
C LEU A 202 -0.45 18.29 3.52
N GLN A 203 -0.88 17.03 3.40
CA GLN A 203 -2.28 16.64 3.55
C GLN A 203 -2.86 16.85 4.94
N ARG A 204 -2.03 16.95 6.00
CA ARG A 204 -2.50 17.35 7.34
C ARG A 204 -2.70 18.86 7.47
N ILE A 205 -2.05 19.67 6.63
CA ILE A 205 -2.04 21.13 6.77
C ILE A 205 -2.96 21.79 5.73
N ILE A 206 -2.95 21.28 4.50
CA ILE A 206 -3.65 21.83 3.34
C ILE A 206 -4.65 20.80 2.81
N PRO A 207 -5.89 21.22 2.48
CA PRO A 207 -6.87 20.36 1.82
C PRO A 207 -6.39 19.85 0.46
N PHE A 208 -6.66 18.58 0.14
CA PHE A 208 -6.37 17.99 -1.16
C PHE A 208 -7.66 17.65 -1.89
N THR A 209 -7.72 17.91 -3.20
CA THR A 209 -8.89 17.52 -4.01
C THR A 209 -9.02 16.01 -4.13
N ASN A 210 -7.92 15.25 -4.09
CA ASN A 210 -7.93 13.79 -4.17
C ASN A 210 -6.88 13.13 -3.28
N THR A 211 -7.30 12.27 -2.35
CA THR A 211 -6.38 11.52 -1.46
C THR A 211 -6.46 10.00 -1.62
N SER A 212 -7.10 9.49 -2.68
CA SER A 212 -7.21 8.05 -2.93
C SER A 212 -6.96 7.66 -4.39
N TYR A 213 -6.22 6.57 -4.55
CA TYR A 213 -6.06 5.88 -5.83
C TYR A 213 -7.06 4.73 -5.96
N VAL A 214 -7.85 4.71 -7.04
CA VAL A 214 -8.86 3.65 -7.29
C VAL A 214 -8.22 2.27 -7.54
N GLY A 215 -6.91 2.21 -7.81
CA GLY A 215 -6.15 0.97 -7.94
C GLY A 215 -5.94 0.53 -9.39
N ASN A 216 -5.25 -0.59 -9.58
CA ASN A 216 -5.02 -1.19 -10.89
C ASN A 216 -6.13 -2.17 -11.32
N LYS A 217 -5.98 -2.73 -12.54
CA LYS A 217 -6.89 -3.68 -13.21
C LYS A 217 -7.25 -4.94 -12.40
N PHE A 218 -6.57 -5.23 -11.29
CA PHE A 218 -6.89 -6.34 -10.38
C PHE A 218 -7.40 -5.87 -9.02
N THR A 219 -6.76 -4.85 -8.44
CA THR A 219 -7.06 -4.41 -7.07
C THR A 219 -8.46 -3.82 -6.93
N LEU A 220 -8.92 -3.04 -7.91
CA LEU A 220 -10.26 -2.47 -7.89
C LEU A 220 -11.34 -3.56 -8.01
N PRO A 221 -11.36 -4.39 -9.08
CA PRO A 221 -12.35 -5.47 -9.19
C PRO A 221 -12.36 -6.40 -7.96
N ARG A 222 -11.20 -6.71 -7.39
CA ARG A 222 -11.11 -7.51 -6.16
C ARG A 222 -11.77 -6.82 -4.95
N LYS A 223 -11.60 -5.50 -4.81
CA LYS A 223 -12.21 -4.71 -3.73
C LYS A 223 -13.74 -4.65 -3.87
N MET A 224 -14.23 -4.46 -5.10
CA MET A 224 -15.67 -4.48 -5.41
C MET A 224 -16.28 -5.87 -5.14
N LEU A 225 -15.62 -6.95 -5.58
CA LEU A 225 -16.09 -8.32 -5.32
C LEU A 225 -16.21 -8.62 -3.82
N HIS A 226 -15.31 -8.07 -2.99
CA HIS A 226 -15.38 -8.23 -1.53
C HIS A 226 -16.58 -7.52 -0.91
N ASN A 227 -16.97 -6.35 -1.45
CA ASN A 227 -18.15 -5.59 -1.00
C ASN A 227 -19.47 -6.03 -1.67
N ARG A 228 -19.39 -6.89 -2.70
CA ARG A 228 -20.50 -7.47 -3.47
C ARG A 228 -21.38 -6.50 -4.27
N LYS A 229 -21.54 -5.24 -3.87
CA LYS A 229 -22.34 -4.25 -4.61
C LYS A 229 -21.71 -3.93 -5.97
N TYR A 230 -22.50 -4.00 -7.05
CA TYR A 230 -22.07 -3.83 -8.44
C TYR A 230 -21.00 -4.83 -8.92
N ALA A 231 -20.76 -5.92 -8.18
CA ALA A 231 -19.79 -6.94 -8.56
C ALA A 231 -20.25 -7.74 -9.79
N GLU A 232 -21.55 -7.79 -10.05
CA GLU A 232 -22.18 -8.41 -11.22
C GLU A 232 -21.83 -7.72 -12.54
N LEU A 233 -21.37 -6.46 -12.50
CA LEU A 233 -20.87 -5.73 -13.67
C LEU A 233 -19.45 -6.17 -14.05
N LEU A 234 -18.72 -6.84 -13.15
CA LEU A 234 -17.33 -7.22 -13.39
C LEU A 234 -17.23 -8.42 -14.33
N VAL A 235 -16.39 -8.29 -15.34
CA VAL A 235 -16.04 -9.41 -16.22
C VAL A 235 -15.18 -10.42 -15.43
N PRO A 236 -15.52 -11.73 -15.44
CA PRO A 236 -14.75 -12.75 -14.73
C PRO A 236 -13.25 -12.67 -15.02
N PHE A 237 -12.43 -12.67 -13.95
CA PHE A 237 -10.98 -12.47 -14.05
C PHE A 237 -10.22 -13.25 -13.00
N THR A 238 -8.94 -13.52 -13.26
CA THR A 238 -7.99 -14.05 -12.26
C THR A 238 -6.57 -13.58 -12.55
N MET A 239 -5.67 -13.73 -11.58
CA MET A 239 -4.28 -13.31 -11.69
C MET A 239 -3.40 -14.43 -12.25
N CYS A 240 -2.54 -14.09 -13.22
CA CYS A 240 -1.63 -15.02 -13.86
C CYS A 240 -0.41 -15.31 -12.97
N VAL A 241 -0.51 -16.32 -12.10
CA VAL A 241 0.58 -16.74 -11.19
C VAL A 241 1.17 -18.11 -11.51
N SER A 242 0.46 -18.93 -12.29
CA SER A 242 0.92 -20.25 -12.74
C SER A 242 0.19 -20.67 -14.02
N LYS A 243 0.82 -21.57 -14.77
CA LYS A 243 0.22 -22.16 -15.97
C LYS A 243 -1.10 -22.86 -15.68
N ASP A 244 -1.14 -23.69 -14.63
CA ASP A 244 -2.35 -24.45 -14.28
C ASP A 244 -3.57 -23.56 -14.09
N LYS A 245 -3.41 -22.39 -13.46
CA LYS A 245 -4.50 -21.43 -13.28
C LYS A 245 -4.93 -20.81 -14.59
N ILE A 246 -3.98 -20.44 -15.45
CA ILE A 246 -4.25 -19.89 -16.78
C ILE A 246 -5.01 -20.92 -17.61
N THR A 247 -4.50 -22.14 -17.70
CA THR A 247 -5.09 -23.24 -18.46
C THR A 247 -6.49 -23.57 -17.93
N SER A 248 -6.66 -23.68 -16.60
CA SER A 248 -7.98 -23.92 -16.00
C SER A 248 -8.98 -22.82 -16.33
N PHE A 249 -8.56 -21.55 -16.29
CA PHE A 249 -9.41 -20.42 -16.65
C PHE A 249 -9.79 -20.44 -18.14
N MET A 250 -8.84 -20.77 -19.03
CA MET A 250 -9.09 -20.93 -20.47
C MET A 250 -9.98 -22.14 -20.79
N HIS A 251 -9.96 -23.20 -19.98
CA HIS A 251 -10.89 -24.31 -20.15
C HIS A 251 -12.34 -23.92 -19.83
N GLN A 252 -12.53 -22.99 -18.89
CA GLN A 252 -13.85 -22.47 -18.53
C GLN A 252 -14.32 -21.36 -19.48
N ASN A 253 -13.42 -20.78 -20.27
CA ASN A 253 -13.69 -19.62 -21.13
C ASN A 253 -13.00 -19.79 -22.48
N GLU A 254 -13.76 -20.02 -23.55
CA GLU A 254 -13.20 -20.29 -24.90
C GLU A 254 -12.34 -19.15 -25.47
N HIS A 255 -12.67 -17.91 -25.09
CA HIS A 255 -11.97 -16.70 -25.52
C HIS A 255 -11.63 -15.86 -24.28
N VAL A 256 -10.35 -15.52 -24.15
CA VAL A 256 -9.80 -14.78 -23.01
C VAL A 256 -8.96 -13.60 -23.46
N VAL A 257 -8.75 -12.66 -22.55
CA VAL A 257 -7.83 -11.53 -22.73
C VAL A 257 -6.82 -11.50 -21.60
N PHE A 258 -5.54 -11.44 -21.95
CA PHE A 258 -4.46 -11.15 -21.02
C PHE A 258 -4.22 -9.65 -21.00
N LYS A 259 -4.19 -9.04 -19.82
CA LYS A 259 -3.92 -7.61 -19.64
C LYS A 259 -2.79 -7.43 -18.63
N ALA A 260 -1.74 -6.70 -19.01
CA ALA A 260 -0.68 -6.35 -18.05
C ALA A 260 -1.19 -5.36 -17.00
N LEU A 261 -0.77 -5.54 -15.75
CA LEU A 261 -1.15 -4.67 -14.64
C LEU A 261 -0.52 -3.29 -14.73
N GLY A 262 0.75 -3.20 -15.15
CA GLY A 262 1.52 -1.96 -15.23
C GLY A 262 1.42 -1.22 -16.57
N SER A 263 0.69 -1.75 -17.55
CA SER A 263 0.60 -1.15 -18.88
C SER A 263 -0.59 -0.20 -19.00
N ASN A 264 -0.40 0.94 -19.67
CA ASN A 264 -1.44 1.92 -20.00
C ASN A 264 -1.71 1.91 -21.52
N ARG A 265 -2.81 2.54 -21.96
CA ARG A 265 -3.13 2.77 -23.39
C ARG A 265 -3.30 1.52 -24.26
N GLY A 266 -3.61 0.38 -23.66
CA GLY A 266 -3.92 -0.86 -24.39
C GLY A 266 -2.70 -1.63 -24.92
N GLU A 267 -1.49 -1.24 -24.54
CA GLU A 267 -0.27 -2.02 -24.82
C GLU A 267 -0.22 -3.27 -23.94
N ASN A 268 0.43 -4.34 -24.42
CA ASN A 268 0.53 -5.62 -23.70
C ASN A 268 -0.85 -6.22 -23.35
N ILE A 269 -1.78 -6.13 -24.29
CA ILE A 269 -3.08 -6.81 -24.25
C ILE A 269 -3.11 -7.88 -25.33
N TYR A 270 -3.35 -9.13 -24.93
CA TYR A 270 -3.38 -10.27 -25.84
C TYR A 270 -4.75 -10.96 -25.78
N PHE A 271 -5.47 -10.96 -26.89
CA PHE A 271 -6.70 -11.75 -27.01
C PHE A 271 -6.33 -13.15 -27.48
N VAL A 272 -6.79 -14.17 -26.77
CA VAL A 272 -6.41 -15.55 -27.03
C VAL A 272 -7.65 -16.42 -27.11
N ARG A 273 -7.81 -17.12 -28.24
CA ARG A 273 -8.82 -18.17 -28.42
C ARG A 273 -8.17 -19.50 -28.78
N LYS A 274 -8.68 -20.59 -28.22
CA LYS A 274 -8.25 -21.94 -28.59
C LYS A 274 -9.10 -22.46 -29.76
N LYS A 275 -8.46 -22.96 -30.82
CA LYS A 275 -9.12 -23.57 -31.97
C LYS A 275 -8.51 -24.94 -32.25
N GLY A 276 -9.14 -25.99 -31.72
CA GLY A 276 -8.59 -27.36 -31.76
C GLY A 276 -7.27 -27.45 -30.98
N ALA A 277 -6.20 -27.86 -31.67
CA ALA A 277 -4.85 -27.99 -31.10
C ALA A 277 -3.99 -26.71 -31.20
N ARG A 278 -4.55 -25.60 -31.69
CA ARG A 278 -3.81 -24.33 -31.90
C ARG A 278 -4.42 -23.19 -31.08
N TYR A 279 -3.59 -22.19 -30.79
CA TYR A 279 -4.00 -20.95 -30.15
C TYR A 279 -3.87 -19.80 -31.12
N ILE A 280 -4.90 -18.97 -31.21
CA ILE A 280 -4.88 -17.75 -32.00
C ILE A 280 -4.71 -16.60 -31.02
N ILE A 281 -3.60 -15.87 -31.16
CA ILE A 281 -3.28 -14.69 -30.37
C ILE A 281 -3.44 -13.46 -31.26
N LEU A 282 -4.27 -12.52 -30.83
CA LEU A 282 -4.35 -11.19 -31.43
C LEU A 282 -3.68 -10.18 -30.50
N ASP A 283 -2.65 -9.52 -31.03
CA ASP A 283 -1.93 -8.41 -30.43
C ASP A 283 -2.17 -7.16 -31.28
N GLN A 284 -3.02 -6.25 -30.79
CA GLN A 284 -3.52 -5.10 -31.55
C GLN A 284 -4.27 -5.53 -32.83
N ILE A 285 -3.57 -5.50 -33.97
CA ILE A 285 -4.03 -5.92 -35.31
C ILE A 285 -3.25 -7.13 -35.84
N LYS A 286 -2.20 -7.57 -35.12
CA LYS A 286 -1.31 -8.66 -35.52
C LYS A 286 -1.86 -9.97 -34.97
N GLU A 287 -2.34 -10.82 -35.86
CA GLU A 287 -2.74 -12.18 -35.52
C GLU A 287 -1.55 -13.14 -35.63
N ARG A 288 -1.40 -14.01 -34.64
CA ARG A 288 -0.43 -15.11 -34.62
C ARG A 288 -1.14 -16.41 -34.29
N ILE A 289 -0.82 -17.46 -35.03
CA ILE A 289 -1.32 -18.81 -34.77
C ILE A 289 -0.17 -19.63 -34.20
N LEU A 290 -0.32 -20.09 -32.97
CA LEU A 290 0.70 -20.85 -32.25
C LEU A 290 0.25 -22.30 -32.06
N ALA A 291 1.20 -23.24 -32.19
CA ALA A 291 1.03 -24.59 -31.68
C ALA A 291 1.07 -24.59 -30.14
N GLU A 292 0.70 -25.72 -29.51
CA GLU A 292 0.70 -25.83 -28.04
C GLU A 292 2.08 -25.52 -27.44
N GLU A 293 3.18 -26.05 -27.99
CA GLU A 293 4.54 -25.81 -27.48
C GLU A 293 4.94 -24.33 -27.54
N ASP A 294 4.63 -23.65 -28.65
CA ASP A 294 4.90 -22.23 -28.83
C ASP A 294 4.04 -21.37 -27.90
N PHE A 295 2.78 -21.76 -27.68
CA PHE A 295 1.89 -21.09 -26.74
C PHE A 295 2.40 -21.24 -25.30
N GLN A 296 2.87 -22.43 -24.93
CA GLN A 296 3.49 -22.66 -23.62
C GLN A 296 4.77 -21.84 -23.42
N SER A 297 5.52 -21.61 -24.50
CA SER A 297 6.69 -20.72 -24.51
C SER A 297 6.28 -19.26 -24.37
N PHE A 298 5.24 -18.80 -25.06
CA PHE A 298 4.65 -17.47 -24.90
C PHE A 298 4.20 -17.23 -23.45
N LEU A 299 3.50 -18.19 -22.84
CA LEU A 299 3.08 -18.07 -21.44
C LEU A 299 4.28 -17.90 -20.51
N ASN A 300 5.35 -18.67 -20.72
CA ASN A 300 6.57 -18.59 -19.89
C ASN A 300 7.33 -17.28 -20.07
N ASN A 301 7.54 -16.87 -21.32
CA ASN A 301 8.48 -15.81 -21.67
C ASN A 301 7.83 -14.42 -21.66
N VAL A 302 6.49 -14.35 -21.72
CA VAL A 302 5.76 -13.08 -21.76
C VAL A 302 4.85 -12.94 -20.54
N ILE A 303 3.88 -13.85 -20.38
CA ILE A 303 2.82 -13.70 -19.36
C ILE A 303 3.33 -14.01 -17.94
N LEU A 304 4.22 -14.98 -17.80
CA LEU A 304 4.76 -15.48 -16.52
C LEU A 304 6.23 -15.14 -16.32
N ALA A 305 6.83 -14.33 -17.20
CA ALA A 305 8.21 -13.86 -17.04
C ALA A 305 8.39 -13.16 -15.68
N GLU A 306 7.41 -12.32 -15.32
CA GLU A 306 7.22 -11.82 -13.97
C GLU A 306 5.88 -12.32 -13.43
N LYS A 307 5.91 -13.33 -12.54
CA LYS A 307 4.69 -13.96 -12.00
C LYS A 307 3.80 -12.90 -11.33
N GLY A 308 2.53 -12.84 -11.75
CA GLY A 308 1.54 -11.88 -11.22
C GLY A 308 1.52 -10.52 -11.91
N SER A 309 2.32 -10.30 -12.96
CA SER A 309 2.32 -9.05 -13.74
C SER A 309 1.13 -8.92 -14.71
N TYR A 310 0.42 -10.02 -15.00
CA TYR A 310 -0.76 -10.06 -15.87
C TYR A 310 -2.02 -10.55 -15.12
N ILE A 311 -3.18 -10.10 -15.59
CA ILE A 311 -4.47 -10.75 -15.35
C ILE A 311 -4.93 -11.46 -16.61
N ILE A 312 -5.70 -12.53 -16.42
CA ILE A 312 -6.50 -13.17 -17.46
C ILE A 312 -7.98 -12.89 -17.15
N GLN A 313 -8.72 -12.44 -18.14
CA GLN A 313 -10.12 -12.06 -18.04
C GLN A 313 -10.90 -12.72 -19.20
N ARG A 314 -12.17 -13.05 -18.96
CA ARG A 314 -13.05 -13.57 -20.03
C ARG A 314 -13.21 -12.50 -21.11
N TYR A 315 -13.11 -12.87 -22.38
CA TYR A 315 -13.44 -11.93 -23.46
C TYR A 315 -14.95 -11.67 -23.49
N VAL A 316 -15.34 -10.39 -23.60
CA VAL A 316 -16.73 -9.97 -23.78
C VAL A 316 -16.86 -9.41 -25.17
N HIS A 317 -17.77 -9.98 -25.96
CA HIS A 317 -17.97 -9.57 -27.35
C HIS A 317 -18.83 -8.30 -27.39
N THR A 318 -18.17 -7.15 -27.60
CA THR A 318 -18.76 -5.80 -27.55
C THR A 318 -18.49 -5.09 -28.87
N ARG A 319 -19.33 -5.37 -29.87
CA ARG A 319 -19.17 -4.85 -31.24
C ARG A 319 -20.44 -4.24 -31.80
N THR A 320 -20.29 -3.20 -32.62
CA THR A 320 -21.39 -2.55 -33.34
C THR A 320 -21.98 -3.48 -34.40
N LYS A 321 -23.13 -3.09 -34.98
CA LYS A 321 -23.72 -3.75 -36.17
C LYS A 321 -22.75 -3.84 -37.35
N ASP A 322 -21.83 -2.90 -37.42
CA ASP A 322 -20.77 -2.81 -38.44
C ASP A 322 -19.49 -3.56 -38.07
N ASP A 323 -19.52 -4.36 -37.00
CA ASP A 323 -18.42 -5.19 -36.51
C ASP A 323 -17.22 -4.37 -36.00
N GLU A 324 -17.48 -3.26 -35.32
CA GLU A 324 -16.46 -2.41 -34.69
C GLU A 324 -16.47 -2.56 -33.17
N PRO A 325 -15.32 -2.75 -32.50
CA PRO A 325 -15.29 -2.80 -31.04
C PRO A 325 -15.67 -1.45 -30.43
N TYR A 326 -16.49 -1.45 -29.38
CA TYR A 326 -16.85 -0.20 -28.69
C TYR A 326 -16.94 -0.34 -27.18
N HIS A 327 -16.79 0.79 -26.49
CA HIS A 327 -17.17 0.96 -25.07
C HIS A 327 -17.68 2.39 -24.86
N PHE A 328 -18.42 2.62 -23.78
CA PHE A 328 -18.84 3.95 -23.34
C PHE A 328 -17.89 4.45 -22.27
N ARG A 329 -17.28 5.61 -22.52
CA ARG A 329 -16.51 6.35 -21.52
C ARG A 329 -17.47 7.31 -20.84
N SER A 330 -17.76 7.06 -19.56
CA SER A 330 -18.48 7.98 -18.69
C SER A 330 -17.48 8.73 -17.80
N HIS A 331 -17.34 10.04 -18.03
CA HIS A 331 -16.54 10.93 -17.21
C HIS A 331 -17.43 11.62 -16.18
N VAL A 332 -17.13 11.40 -14.90
CA VAL A 332 -17.87 11.93 -13.77
C VAL A 332 -16.95 12.74 -12.86
N GLN A 333 -17.47 13.84 -12.33
CA GLN A 333 -16.75 14.74 -11.42
C GLN A 333 -17.65 15.19 -10.28
N LYS A 334 -17.03 15.50 -9.14
CA LYS A 334 -17.69 16.33 -8.13
C LYS A 334 -17.77 17.75 -8.64
N ASN A 335 -18.92 18.37 -8.45
CA ASN A 335 -19.17 19.74 -8.87
C ASN A 335 -18.78 20.75 -7.78
N ARG A 336 -19.04 22.03 -8.04
CA ARG A 336 -18.84 23.14 -7.07
C ARG A 336 -19.65 23.04 -5.75
N GLU A 337 -20.58 22.11 -5.65
CA GLU A 337 -21.33 21.80 -4.41
C GLU A 337 -20.83 20.49 -3.76
N GLY A 338 -19.75 19.89 -4.27
CA GLY A 338 -19.24 18.61 -3.80
C GLY A 338 -20.05 17.39 -4.24
N LYS A 339 -21.06 17.55 -5.10
CA LYS A 339 -21.94 16.46 -5.55
C LYS A 339 -21.43 15.83 -6.85
N TRP A 340 -21.55 14.51 -6.96
CA TRP A 340 -21.19 13.78 -8.17
C TRP A 340 -22.18 14.06 -9.31
N GLN A 341 -21.65 14.35 -10.49
CA GLN A 341 -22.41 14.46 -11.74
C GLN A 341 -21.62 13.85 -12.92
N ILE A 342 -22.32 13.60 -14.02
CA ILE A 342 -21.71 13.19 -15.30
C ILE A 342 -21.30 14.45 -16.03
N THR A 343 -19.98 14.67 -16.17
CA THR A 343 -19.44 15.78 -16.95
C THR A 343 -19.63 15.51 -18.43
N HIS A 344 -19.28 14.30 -18.89
CA HIS A 344 -19.36 13.95 -20.30
C HIS A 344 -19.45 12.43 -20.48
N ILE A 345 -20.26 11.95 -21.43
CA ILE A 345 -20.36 10.53 -21.77
C ILE A 345 -20.39 10.34 -23.28
N TYR A 346 -19.59 9.39 -23.77
CA TYR A 346 -19.48 9.13 -25.20
C TYR A 346 -19.01 7.70 -25.50
N PRO A 347 -19.51 7.07 -26.58
CA PRO A 347 -18.94 5.86 -27.12
C PRO A 347 -17.56 6.13 -27.74
N ARG A 348 -16.64 5.21 -27.50
CA ARG A 348 -15.35 5.10 -28.19
C ARG A 348 -15.40 3.86 -29.06
N ILE A 349 -15.23 4.05 -30.35
CA ILE A 349 -15.34 2.99 -31.35
C ILE A 349 -13.96 2.79 -31.98
N GLY A 350 -13.46 1.56 -31.95
CA GLY A 350 -12.15 1.20 -32.47
C GLY A 350 -12.20 0.64 -33.89
N ASN A 351 -11.02 0.24 -34.37
CA ASN A 351 -10.86 -0.32 -35.70
C ASN A 351 -11.49 -1.74 -35.81
N LYS A 352 -12.24 -2.01 -36.89
CA LYS A 352 -12.83 -3.33 -37.21
C LYS A 352 -11.85 -4.50 -37.15
N ARG A 353 -10.56 -4.27 -37.41
CA ARG A 353 -9.50 -5.29 -37.40
C ARG A 353 -8.91 -5.56 -36.02
N SER A 354 -9.30 -4.79 -35.00
CA SER A 354 -8.85 -4.98 -33.62
C SER A 354 -10.03 -5.35 -32.71
N ASN A 355 -9.72 -5.95 -31.56
CA ASN A 355 -10.67 -6.11 -30.46
C ASN A 355 -10.58 -4.95 -29.44
N LEU A 356 -9.69 -3.99 -29.68
CA LEU A 356 -9.54 -2.81 -28.83
C LEU A 356 -10.32 -1.64 -29.40
N SER A 357 -11.10 -0.99 -28.54
CA SER A 357 -11.84 0.24 -28.82
C SER A 357 -11.00 1.50 -28.57
N ASN A 358 -9.67 1.40 -28.71
CA ASN A 358 -8.75 2.51 -28.52
C ASN A 358 -8.74 3.46 -29.72
N ILE A 359 -8.80 4.76 -29.44
CA ILE A 359 -8.89 5.81 -30.47
C ILE A 359 -7.53 6.09 -31.15
N SER A 360 -6.41 5.78 -30.48
CA SER A 360 -5.05 6.10 -30.95
C SER A 360 -4.66 5.44 -32.28
N THR A 361 -5.42 4.45 -32.74
CA THR A 361 -5.20 3.71 -33.99
C THR A 361 -6.49 3.70 -34.81
N GLU A 362 -6.89 4.87 -35.32
CA GLU A 362 -8.02 5.06 -36.26
C GLU A 362 -9.43 4.90 -35.64
N GLY A 363 -9.58 5.04 -34.32
CA GLY A 363 -10.90 5.03 -33.69
C GLY A 363 -11.63 6.38 -33.77
N ARG A 364 -12.91 6.40 -33.42
CA ARG A 364 -13.74 7.61 -33.39
C ARG A 364 -14.61 7.69 -32.13
N VAL A 365 -15.21 8.85 -31.93
CA VAL A 365 -16.24 9.10 -30.91
C VAL A 365 -17.53 9.52 -31.60
N GLU A 366 -18.66 9.18 -31.00
CA GLU A 366 -19.99 9.55 -31.50
C GLU A 366 -20.84 10.16 -30.37
N ASN A 367 -22.02 10.69 -30.71
CA ASN A 367 -22.98 11.12 -29.71
C ASN A 367 -23.60 9.90 -29.00
N PHE A 368 -23.65 9.92 -27.67
CA PHE A 368 -24.08 8.79 -26.86
C PHE A 368 -25.53 8.34 -27.14
N SER A 369 -26.48 9.27 -27.12
CA SER A 369 -27.91 8.98 -27.34
C SER A 369 -28.14 8.49 -28.77
N THR A 370 -27.55 9.16 -29.77
CA THR A 370 -27.67 8.75 -31.18
C THR A 370 -27.11 7.35 -31.40
N PHE A 371 -25.91 7.07 -30.90
CA PHE A 371 -25.28 5.75 -31.02
C PHE A 371 -26.16 4.65 -30.45
N LEU A 372 -26.72 4.83 -29.25
CA LEU A 372 -27.57 3.82 -28.62
C LEU A 372 -28.84 3.55 -29.43
N ARG A 373 -29.49 4.58 -29.97
CA ARG A 373 -30.68 4.42 -30.81
C ARG A 373 -30.36 3.75 -32.14
N GLU A 374 -29.22 4.04 -32.75
CA GLU A 374 -28.78 3.40 -33.99
C GLU A 374 -28.42 1.92 -33.78
N GLN A 375 -27.73 1.59 -32.68
CA GLN A 375 -27.31 0.22 -32.39
C GLN A 375 -28.45 -0.65 -31.85
N PHE A 376 -29.34 -0.13 -31.00
CA PHE A 376 -30.35 -0.93 -30.30
C PHE A 376 -31.81 -0.60 -30.68
N GLY A 377 -32.03 0.43 -31.50
CA GLY A 377 -33.36 0.95 -31.82
C GLY A 377 -33.84 1.98 -30.79
N GLU A 378 -34.86 2.76 -31.14
CA GLU A 378 -35.31 3.92 -30.34
C GLU A 378 -35.65 3.54 -28.88
N LYS A 379 -36.49 2.51 -28.69
CA LYS A 379 -37.01 2.13 -27.38
C LYS A 379 -35.93 1.54 -26.46
N GLU A 380 -35.20 0.53 -26.94
CA GLU A 380 -34.15 -0.11 -26.12
C GLU A 380 -32.93 0.81 -25.97
N GLY A 381 -32.60 1.61 -26.99
CA GLY A 381 -31.56 2.63 -26.91
C GLY A 381 -31.80 3.63 -25.79
N ASN A 382 -33.01 4.19 -25.70
CA ASN A 382 -33.37 5.11 -24.60
C ASN A 382 -33.32 4.44 -23.22
N LYS A 383 -33.71 3.16 -23.13
CA LYS A 383 -33.60 2.39 -21.89
C LYS A 383 -32.14 2.19 -21.46
N TYR A 384 -31.26 1.80 -22.39
CA TYR A 384 -29.83 1.66 -22.10
C TYR A 384 -29.18 3.00 -21.75
N GLU A 385 -29.63 4.08 -22.37
CA GLU A 385 -29.17 5.44 -22.06
C GLU A 385 -29.45 5.77 -20.59
N GLU A 386 -30.71 5.67 -20.16
CA GLU A 386 -31.10 5.90 -18.75
C GLU A 386 -30.35 4.97 -17.78
N GLU A 387 -30.21 3.69 -18.13
CA GLU A 387 -29.56 2.70 -17.29
C GLU A 387 -28.06 2.98 -17.10
N ILE A 388 -27.34 3.32 -18.17
CA ILE A 388 -25.90 3.63 -18.11
C ILE A 388 -25.66 4.95 -17.37
N LEU A 389 -26.50 5.98 -17.58
CA LEU A 389 -26.40 7.24 -16.84
C LEU A 389 -26.59 7.00 -15.34
N ARG A 390 -27.62 6.25 -14.95
CA ARG A 390 -27.85 5.85 -13.56
C ARG A 390 -26.68 5.06 -12.99
N LEU A 391 -26.26 3.99 -13.68
CA LEU A 391 -25.14 3.13 -13.26
C LEU A 391 -23.84 3.92 -13.11
N SER A 392 -23.59 4.91 -13.96
CA SER A 392 -22.41 5.77 -13.87
C SER A 392 -22.32 6.48 -12.52
N LEU A 393 -23.43 7.09 -12.05
CA LEU A 393 -23.47 7.78 -10.76
C LEU A 393 -23.45 6.80 -9.59
N ASP A 394 -24.24 5.73 -9.68
CA ASP A 394 -24.38 4.69 -8.66
C ASP A 394 -23.05 3.99 -8.34
N VAL A 395 -22.34 3.54 -9.39
CA VAL A 395 -21.02 2.92 -9.25
C VAL A 395 -20.04 3.93 -8.68
N THR A 396 -20.06 5.18 -9.16
CA THR A 396 -19.18 6.25 -8.69
C THR A 396 -19.34 6.53 -7.21
N GLN A 397 -20.58 6.70 -6.73
CA GLN A 397 -20.86 6.91 -5.31
C GLN A 397 -20.43 5.70 -4.47
N HIS A 398 -20.62 4.49 -4.98
CA HIS A 398 -20.13 3.29 -4.30
C HIS A 398 -18.60 3.27 -4.21
N LEU A 399 -17.90 3.57 -5.31
CA LEU A 399 -16.45 3.66 -5.32
C LEU A 399 -15.96 4.75 -4.37
N ASP A 400 -16.52 5.94 -4.41
CA ASP A 400 -16.14 7.03 -3.52
C ASP A 400 -16.29 6.63 -2.04
N LYS A 401 -17.40 5.97 -1.67
CA LYS A 401 -17.58 5.39 -0.32
C LYS A 401 -16.50 4.36 0.03
N LEU A 402 -16.15 3.46 -0.90
CA LEU A 402 -15.06 2.49 -0.68
C LEU A 402 -13.70 3.16 -0.46
N TYR A 403 -13.52 4.37 -0.98
CA TYR A 403 -12.31 5.18 -0.83
C TYR A 403 -12.48 6.31 0.20
N GLY A 404 -13.51 6.24 1.04
CA GLY A 404 -13.68 7.16 2.15
C GLY A 404 -14.02 8.59 1.76
N LEU A 405 -14.75 8.76 0.65
CA LEU A 405 -15.25 10.01 0.08
C LEU A 405 -14.19 10.96 -0.49
N SER A 406 -12.98 10.44 -0.72
CA SER A 406 -11.83 11.25 -1.11
C SER A 406 -11.54 11.27 -2.62
N LEU A 407 -12.45 10.75 -3.46
CA LEU A 407 -12.32 10.85 -4.91
C LEU A 407 -13.00 12.13 -5.41
N ASN A 408 -12.51 12.67 -6.53
CA ASN A 408 -13.02 13.90 -7.15
C ASN A 408 -13.42 13.75 -8.61
N GLU A 409 -12.72 12.90 -9.37
CA GLU A 409 -12.99 12.64 -10.78
C GLU A 409 -12.73 11.17 -11.12
N LEU A 410 -13.61 10.56 -11.93
CA LEU A 410 -13.48 9.20 -12.41
C LEU A 410 -13.87 9.08 -13.89
N GLY A 411 -13.17 8.20 -14.61
CA GLY A 411 -13.59 7.68 -15.90
C GLY A 411 -14.00 6.22 -15.77
N LEU A 412 -15.26 5.93 -16.04
CA LEU A 412 -15.82 4.57 -16.06
C LEU A 412 -15.96 4.09 -17.50
N ASP A 413 -15.51 2.86 -17.76
CA ASP A 413 -15.65 2.22 -19.07
C ASP A 413 -16.71 1.12 -19.00
N PHE A 414 -17.85 1.36 -19.63
CA PHE A 414 -18.97 0.41 -19.74
C PHE A 414 -19.07 -0.16 -21.15
N ALA A 415 -19.65 -1.35 -21.31
CA ALA A 415 -19.98 -1.89 -22.61
C ALA A 415 -21.22 -2.79 -22.53
N ILE A 416 -21.94 -2.94 -23.65
CA ILE A 416 -23.08 -3.84 -23.78
C ILE A 416 -22.67 -5.01 -24.68
N ASP A 417 -22.85 -6.23 -24.20
CA ASP A 417 -22.58 -7.43 -25.01
C ASP A 417 -23.75 -7.80 -25.94
N ASP A 418 -23.54 -8.84 -26.75
CA ASP A 418 -24.52 -9.40 -27.68
C ASP A 418 -25.81 -9.92 -27.02
N THR A 419 -25.76 -10.20 -25.71
CA THR A 419 -26.94 -10.60 -24.92
C THR A 419 -27.71 -9.42 -24.32
N GLY A 420 -27.22 -8.20 -24.53
CA GLY A 420 -27.77 -6.98 -23.91
C GLY A 420 -27.31 -6.75 -22.48
N ARG A 421 -26.31 -7.49 -21.99
CA ARG A 421 -25.79 -7.33 -20.63
C ARG A 421 -24.75 -6.21 -20.58
N ILE A 422 -24.89 -5.35 -19.57
CA ILE A 422 -23.91 -4.30 -19.27
C ILE A 422 -22.73 -4.88 -18.47
N TRP A 423 -21.53 -4.53 -18.91
CA TRP A 423 -20.27 -4.85 -18.24
C TRP A 423 -19.51 -3.57 -17.93
N MET A 424 -18.79 -3.57 -16.81
CA MET A 424 -17.78 -2.56 -16.50
C MET A 424 -16.39 -3.15 -16.76
N HIS A 425 -15.66 -2.53 -17.69
CA HIS A 425 -14.32 -2.97 -18.04
C HIS A 425 -13.26 -2.40 -17.10
N GLU A 426 -13.29 -1.09 -16.86
CA GLU A 426 -12.28 -0.36 -16.08
C GLU A 426 -12.90 0.86 -15.39
N ALA A 427 -12.26 1.33 -14.31
CA ALA A 427 -12.50 2.63 -13.71
C ALA A 427 -11.16 3.26 -13.34
N ASN A 428 -10.97 4.53 -13.69
CA ASN A 428 -9.68 5.22 -13.56
C ASN A 428 -9.87 6.62 -12.94
N ASN A 429 -8.96 7.06 -12.07
CA ASN A 429 -8.85 8.46 -11.67
C ASN A 429 -8.28 9.29 -12.83
N GLY A 430 -8.64 10.57 -12.90
CA GLY A 430 -8.06 11.54 -13.83
C GLY A 430 -8.05 11.08 -15.28
N PRO A 431 -9.21 10.71 -15.85
CA PRO A 431 -9.27 10.17 -17.20
C PRO A 431 -8.77 11.18 -18.25
N GLN A 432 -8.43 10.65 -19.43
CA GLN A 432 -8.18 11.48 -20.60
C GLN A 432 -9.49 12.12 -21.07
N THR A 433 -9.46 13.44 -21.31
CA THR A 433 -10.64 14.27 -21.64
C THR A 433 -10.42 15.10 -22.89
N ALA A 434 -9.67 14.55 -23.87
CA ALA A 434 -9.25 15.26 -25.07
C ALA A 434 -10.37 15.94 -25.90
N TYR A 435 -11.63 15.54 -25.71
CA TYR A 435 -12.80 16.06 -26.41
C TYR A 435 -13.63 17.07 -25.60
N HIS A 436 -13.35 17.22 -24.30
CA HIS A 436 -14.20 17.97 -23.37
C HIS A 436 -13.37 18.58 -22.21
N GLU A 437 -12.17 19.08 -22.52
CA GLU A 437 -11.26 19.70 -21.52
C GLU A 437 -11.88 20.96 -20.88
N GLU A 438 -12.67 21.73 -21.63
CA GLU A 438 -13.36 22.93 -21.11
C GLU A 438 -14.45 22.56 -20.10
N GLU A 439 -15.31 21.58 -20.43
CA GLU A 439 -16.33 21.04 -19.50
C GLU A 439 -15.68 20.47 -18.23
N ARG A 440 -14.55 19.76 -18.38
CA ARG A 440 -13.77 19.26 -17.24
C ARG A 440 -13.31 20.40 -16.34
N ALA A 441 -12.76 21.47 -16.92
CA ALA A 441 -12.13 22.55 -16.18
C ALA A 441 -13.11 23.24 -15.23
N ILE A 442 -14.37 23.40 -15.65
CA ILE A 442 -15.45 24.02 -14.85
C ILE A 442 -15.57 23.34 -13.49
N GLU A 443 -15.75 22.02 -13.50
CA GLU A 443 -15.94 21.26 -12.27
C GLU A 443 -14.63 21.00 -11.53
N TYR A 444 -13.52 20.91 -12.25
CA TYR A 444 -12.20 20.74 -11.65
C TYR A 444 -11.82 21.94 -10.76
N ILE A 445 -11.97 23.17 -11.26
CA ILE A 445 -11.73 24.40 -10.48
C ILE A 445 -12.85 24.61 -9.45
N GLY A 446 -14.11 24.35 -9.83
CA GLY A 446 -15.26 24.52 -8.95
C GLY A 446 -15.19 23.64 -7.71
N TYR A 447 -14.80 22.37 -7.85
CA TYR A 447 -14.65 21.47 -6.71
C TYR A 447 -13.43 21.80 -5.84
N ALA A 448 -12.30 22.21 -6.43
CA ALA A 448 -11.16 22.68 -5.65
C ALA A 448 -11.55 23.89 -4.79
N THR A 449 -12.28 24.84 -5.38
CA THR A 449 -12.86 25.99 -4.69
C THR A 449 -13.81 25.59 -3.57
N TYR A 450 -14.68 24.60 -3.80
CA TYR A 450 -15.56 24.03 -2.78
C TYR A 450 -14.78 23.47 -1.59
N ILE A 451 -13.73 22.68 -1.85
CA ILE A 451 -12.87 22.11 -0.80
C ILE A 451 -12.17 23.22 0.00
N ALA A 452 -11.63 24.24 -0.68
CA ALA A 452 -10.96 25.38 -0.05
C ALA A 452 -11.92 26.19 0.85
N LYS A 453 -13.11 26.55 0.34
CA LYS A 453 -14.10 27.35 1.09
C LYS A 453 -14.59 26.67 2.34
N ASN A 454 -14.75 25.34 2.26
CA ASN A 454 -15.23 24.55 3.36
C ASN A 454 -14.08 24.18 4.31
N GLY A 455 -12.86 23.92 3.83
CA GLY A 455 -11.76 23.41 4.66
C GLY A 455 -11.77 21.89 4.81
N ILE A 456 -12.29 21.19 3.80
CA ILE A 456 -12.53 19.73 3.86
C ILE A 456 -11.21 18.97 3.76
N MET A 457 -10.80 18.36 4.87
CA MET A 457 -9.62 17.50 4.96
C MET A 457 -10.03 16.03 4.82
N HIS A 458 -9.81 15.46 3.64
CA HIS A 458 -10.08 14.04 3.41
C HIS A 458 -8.98 13.18 4.06
N GLN A 459 -9.30 12.47 5.14
CA GLN A 459 -8.41 11.46 5.72
C GLN A 459 -8.00 10.45 4.65
N THR A 460 -6.70 10.21 4.52
CA THR A 460 -6.19 9.30 3.49
C THR A 460 -6.72 7.89 3.74
N SER A 461 -6.87 7.11 2.67
CA SER A 461 -7.16 5.67 2.81
C SER A 461 -6.09 4.92 3.62
N TYR A 462 -4.90 5.50 3.76
CA TYR A 462 -3.81 4.99 4.58
C TYR A 462 -4.06 5.25 6.08
N ASP A 463 -4.42 6.46 6.46
CA ASP A 463 -4.71 6.82 7.86
C ASP A 463 -5.91 6.03 8.39
N LYS A 464 -6.98 5.93 7.59
CA LYS A 464 -8.15 5.09 7.93
C LYS A 464 -7.75 3.63 8.16
N ARG A 465 -6.85 3.07 7.35
CA ARG A 465 -6.37 1.68 7.50
C ARG A 465 -5.44 1.51 8.70
N ARG A 466 -4.65 2.53 9.07
CA ARG A 466 -3.78 2.49 10.26
C ARG A 466 -4.61 2.60 11.54
N ILE A 467 -5.50 3.57 11.61
CA ILE A 467 -6.40 3.77 12.74
C ILE A 467 -7.29 2.53 12.93
N ALA A 468 -7.87 1.98 11.86
CA ALA A 468 -8.65 0.73 11.95
C ALA A 468 -7.84 -0.49 12.41
N LYS A 469 -6.51 -0.45 12.32
CA LYS A 469 -5.60 -1.49 12.85
C LYS A 469 -5.09 -1.19 14.26
N GLY A 470 -5.61 -0.15 14.91
CA GLY A 470 -5.23 0.26 16.27
C GLY A 470 -3.89 1.02 16.32
N ALA A 471 -3.55 1.77 15.27
CA ALA A 471 -2.42 2.68 15.31
C ALA A 471 -2.63 3.75 16.39
N PHE A 472 -1.54 4.13 17.06
CA PHE A 472 -1.51 5.19 18.04
C PHE A 472 -1.73 6.55 17.38
N VAL A 473 -2.56 7.38 18.02
CA VAL A 473 -2.81 8.78 17.66
C VAL A 473 -2.65 9.59 18.95
N ALA A 474 -1.60 10.39 19.03
CA ALA A 474 -1.19 11.07 20.25
C ALA A 474 -2.28 12.01 20.78
N LYS A 475 -2.95 12.75 19.89
CA LYS A 475 -4.05 13.67 20.24
C LYS A 475 -5.28 13.00 20.85
N GLN A 476 -5.46 11.70 20.64
CA GLN A 476 -6.61 10.94 21.14
C GLN A 476 -6.27 10.11 22.38
N SER A 477 -5.05 10.26 22.90
CA SER A 477 -4.55 9.42 23.98
C SER A 477 -4.50 10.20 25.29
N ASP A 478 -5.05 9.60 26.34
CA ASP A 478 -4.93 10.11 27.72
C ASP A 478 -3.63 9.67 28.41
N LEU A 479 -2.63 9.24 27.63
CA LEU A 479 -1.38 8.76 28.20
C LEU A 479 -0.53 9.95 28.67
N PRO A 480 0.14 9.85 29.82
CA PRO A 480 1.01 10.92 30.29
C PRO A 480 2.19 11.12 29.32
N ILE A 481 2.55 12.37 29.08
CA ILE A 481 3.72 12.75 28.28
C ILE A 481 4.97 12.64 29.17
N VAL A 482 6.08 12.16 28.62
CA VAL A 482 7.37 12.14 29.31
C VAL A 482 7.87 13.58 29.50
N GLU A 483 8.25 13.92 30.73
CA GLU A 483 9.03 15.14 30.99
C GLU A 483 10.46 14.89 30.52
N ILE A 484 10.84 15.50 29.40
CA ILE A 484 12.19 15.39 28.85
C ILE A 484 12.95 16.66 29.18
N ASN A 485 14.06 16.53 29.89
CA ASN A 485 15.03 17.61 30.03
C ASN A 485 15.80 17.76 28.71
N ASN A 486 16.08 18.99 28.27
CA ASN A 486 16.74 19.27 26.98
C ASN A 486 18.11 18.57 26.74
N ASN A 487 18.72 17.97 27.77
CA ASN A 487 19.99 17.24 27.67
C ASN A 487 19.84 15.71 27.72
N GLU A 488 18.63 15.17 27.85
CA GLU A 488 18.39 13.72 27.94
C GLU A 488 18.12 13.13 26.56
N GLN A 489 19.09 12.39 26.03
CA GLN A 489 18.91 11.61 24.81
C GLN A 489 18.34 10.22 25.14
N TRP A 490 17.38 9.78 24.34
CA TRP A 490 16.70 8.50 24.51
C TRP A 490 17.01 7.56 23.33
N ILE A 491 17.19 6.27 23.66
CA ILE A 491 17.30 5.19 22.69
C ILE A 491 15.95 4.47 22.61
N GLY A 492 15.36 4.45 21.42
CA GLY A 492 14.15 3.71 21.15
C GLY A 492 14.47 2.28 20.71
N ILE A 493 13.78 1.28 21.25
CA ILE A 493 13.93 -0.11 20.83
C ILE A 493 12.66 -0.52 20.08
N LEU A 494 12.78 -0.71 18.77
CA LEU A 494 11.68 -1.10 17.91
C LEU A 494 11.45 -2.62 18.01
N ILE A 495 10.25 -3.01 18.45
CA ILE A 495 9.92 -4.41 18.78
C ILE A 495 8.71 -4.95 18.02
N THR A 496 8.52 -6.27 18.09
CA THR A 496 7.34 -6.97 17.57
C THR A 496 6.54 -7.61 18.70
N LYS A 497 5.31 -8.06 18.41
CA LYS A 497 4.53 -8.90 19.35
C LYS A 497 5.23 -10.22 19.73
N GLN A 498 6.24 -10.65 18.97
CA GLN A 498 6.98 -11.90 19.20
C GLN A 498 8.27 -11.69 20.00
N THR A 499 8.64 -10.44 20.31
CA THR A 499 9.83 -10.15 21.11
C THR A 499 9.64 -10.69 22.53
N LYS A 500 10.64 -11.44 23.03
CA LYS A 500 10.58 -12.06 24.36
C LYS A 500 10.66 -11.00 25.46
N LEU A 501 9.89 -11.21 26.53
CA LEU A 501 9.93 -10.34 27.71
C LEU A 501 11.29 -10.39 28.41
N SER A 502 11.93 -11.57 28.51
CA SER A 502 13.24 -11.74 29.12
C SER A 502 14.34 -10.89 28.45
N LEU A 503 14.28 -10.76 27.12
CA LEU A 503 15.19 -9.91 26.37
C LEU A 503 14.95 -8.42 26.68
N LEU A 504 13.69 -8.01 26.77
CA LEU A 504 13.34 -6.63 27.13
C LEU A 504 13.80 -6.28 28.56
N GLU A 505 13.65 -7.22 29.50
CA GLU A 505 14.17 -7.07 30.86
C GLU A 505 15.70 -6.98 30.88
N ALA A 506 16.40 -7.74 30.03
CA ALA A 506 17.84 -7.63 29.88
C ALA A 506 18.28 -6.24 29.38
N PHE A 507 17.58 -5.68 28.39
CA PHE A 507 17.77 -4.30 27.95
C PHE A 507 17.52 -3.30 29.08
N ALA A 508 16.42 -3.44 29.81
CA ALA A 508 16.09 -2.53 30.91
C ALA A 508 17.12 -2.56 32.05
N ARG A 509 17.56 -3.75 32.47
CA ARG A 509 18.60 -3.89 33.50
C ARG A 509 19.93 -3.28 33.04
N THR A 510 20.33 -3.57 31.81
CA THR A 510 21.58 -3.04 31.26
C THR A 510 21.53 -1.52 31.09
N ALA A 511 20.37 -0.97 30.71
CA ALA A 511 20.16 0.47 30.62
C ALA A 511 20.32 1.16 31.99
N ILE A 512 19.76 0.59 33.05
CA ILE A 512 19.95 1.07 34.43
C ILE A 512 21.44 1.01 34.82
N GLU A 513 22.12 -0.10 34.58
CA GLU A 513 23.55 -0.27 34.89
C GLU A 513 24.44 0.74 34.15
N LYS A 514 24.09 1.09 32.92
CA LYS A 514 24.84 2.02 32.07
C LYS A 514 24.38 3.48 32.17
N ASN A 515 23.35 3.76 32.95
CA ASN A 515 22.70 5.07 33.04
C ASN A 515 22.27 5.60 31.64
N VAL A 516 21.61 4.75 30.86
CA VAL A 516 21.11 5.06 29.51
C VAL A 516 19.59 5.07 29.53
N ASN A 517 18.99 6.10 28.93
CA ASN A 517 17.54 6.22 28.84
C ASN A 517 17.00 5.43 27.65
N ILE A 518 16.11 4.46 27.92
CA ILE A 518 15.53 3.61 26.88
C ILE A 518 14.00 3.56 26.97
N PHE A 519 13.36 3.34 25.82
CA PHE A 519 11.97 2.91 25.78
C PHE A 519 11.76 1.93 24.63
N THR A 520 10.70 1.13 24.70
CA THR A 520 10.33 0.19 23.64
C THR A 520 9.06 0.64 22.94
N PHE A 521 8.94 0.37 21.65
CA PHE A 521 7.75 0.71 20.87
C PHE A 521 7.57 -0.23 19.67
N LYS A 522 6.34 -0.35 19.17
CA LYS A 522 5.99 -1.17 17.99
C LYS A 522 5.75 -0.26 16.77
N PRO A 523 5.74 -0.81 15.55
CA PRO A 523 5.42 -0.04 14.35
C PRO A 523 4.09 0.73 14.40
N LEU A 524 3.08 0.21 15.12
CA LEU A 524 1.79 0.87 15.28
C LEU A 524 1.75 1.91 16.41
N ASP A 525 2.81 2.02 17.21
CA ASP A 525 2.90 3.00 18.30
C ASP A 525 3.45 4.36 17.84
N VAL A 526 3.86 4.46 16.58
CA VAL A 526 4.44 5.69 15.99
C VAL A 526 3.32 6.56 15.42
N ASP A 527 3.23 7.78 15.93
CA ASP A 527 2.45 8.86 15.38
C ASP A 527 3.40 9.84 14.66
N GLY A 528 3.59 9.60 13.36
CA GLY A 528 4.40 10.46 12.50
C GLY A 528 3.73 11.80 12.18
N ASP A 529 2.53 12.07 12.70
CA ASP A 529 1.89 13.38 12.57
C ASP A 529 2.52 14.41 13.50
N PHE A 530 2.85 13.97 14.71
CA PHE A 530 3.41 14.82 15.76
C PHE A 530 4.85 14.44 16.10
N GLU A 531 5.42 13.48 15.37
CA GLU A 531 6.72 12.87 15.70
C GLU A 531 6.72 12.35 17.15
N LEU A 532 5.60 11.75 17.54
CA LEU A 532 5.37 11.19 18.87
C LEU A 532 5.24 9.67 18.80
N ILE A 533 5.59 9.02 19.89
CA ILE A 533 5.55 7.58 20.04
C ILE A 533 4.87 7.23 21.36
N ARG A 534 3.98 6.24 21.33
CA ARG A 534 3.56 5.53 22.54
C ARG A 534 4.67 4.58 22.97
N GLY A 535 5.59 5.11 23.78
CA GLY A 535 6.71 4.36 24.34
C GLY A 535 6.29 3.57 25.59
N SER A 536 6.86 2.39 25.77
CA SER A 536 6.82 1.64 27.03
C SER A 536 8.17 1.78 27.74
N PHE A 537 8.13 2.31 28.96
CA PHE A 537 9.29 2.67 29.79
C PHE A 537 9.38 1.72 30.98
N TYR A 538 10.59 1.30 31.36
CA TYR A 538 10.78 0.43 32.52
C TYR A 538 11.04 1.26 33.78
N ILE A 539 10.05 1.35 34.67
CA ILE A 539 10.06 2.18 35.88
C ILE A 539 9.69 1.30 37.08
N ASN A 540 10.52 1.31 38.13
CA ASN A 540 10.28 0.58 39.38
C ASN A 540 9.94 -0.91 39.19
N GLY A 541 10.60 -1.58 38.22
CA GLY A 541 10.39 -3.00 37.95
C GLY A 541 9.21 -3.31 37.02
N ALA A 542 8.48 -2.32 36.52
CA ALA A 542 7.33 -2.49 35.65
C ALA A 542 7.43 -1.67 34.36
N TRP A 543 6.81 -2.16 33.28
CA TRP A 543 6.68 -1.41 32.02
C TRP A 543 5.46 -0.49 32.08
N VAL A 544 5.67 0.81 31.91
CA VAL A 544 4.64 1.86 31.95
C VAL A 544 4.59 2.56 30.60
N GLN A 545 3.39 2.78 30.06
CA GLN A 545 3.21 3.49 28.79
C GLN A 545 3.17 5.00 28.99
N LYS A 546 3.90 5.72 28.16
CA LYS A 546 3.91 7.19 28.10
C LYS A 546 4.06 7.66 26.65
N ILE A 547 3.68 8.91 26.39
CA ILE A 547 3.91 9.56 25.09
C ILE A 547 5.28 10.23 25.14
N THR A 548 6.10 10.02 24.11
CA THR A 548 7.44 10.61 23.99
C THR A 548 7.67 11.07 22.55
N PRO A 549 8.48 12.13 22.31
CA PRO A 549 9.02 12.42 20.99
C PRO A 549 9.89 11.28 20.44
N TYR A 550 10.25 11.40 19.17
CA TYR A 550 11.15 10.47 18.51
C TYR A 550 12.50 10.35 19.25
N PRO A 551 13.06 9.13 19.33
CA PRO A 551 14.38 8.91 19.92
C PRO A 551 15.48 9.41 18.98
N ALA A 552 16.67 9.67 19.52
CA ALA A 552 17.82 10.03 18.70
C ALA A 552 18.39 8.81 17.93
N VAL A 553 18.36 7.63 18.56
CA VAL A 553 18.82 6.36 17.98
C VAL A 553 17.78 5.28 18.16
N VAL A 554 17.58 4.45 17.13
CA VAL A 554 16.66 3.31 17.14
C VAL A 554 17.42 1.98 17.05
N ILE A 555 17.26 1.12 18.05
CA ILE A 555 17.64 -0.29 17.98
C ILE A 555 16.53 -1.06 17.26
N ASP A 556 16.82 -1.57 16.06
CA ASP A 556 15.88 -2.36 15.25
C ASP A 556 15.92 -3.85 15.62
N LEU A 557 14.94 -4.33 16.40
CA LEU A 557 14.78 -5.76 16.68
C LEU A 557 13.76 -6.45 15.75
N VAL A 558 13.23 -5.74 14.73
CA VAL A 558 12.18 -6.24 13.84
C VAL A 558 12.80 -6.96 12.64
N LYS A 559 12.91 -8.28 12.77
CA LYS A 559 13.50 -9.16 11.74
C LYS A 559 12.62 -9.28 10.49
N GLY A 560 13.24 -9.16 9.32
CA GLY A 560 12.64 -9.42 8.01
C GLY A 560 11.51 -8.47 7.62
N ARG A 561 11.86 -7.29 7.09
CA ARG A 561 10.98 -6.14 6.72
C ARG A 561 9.90 -6.40 5.64
N ASN A 562 9.53 -7.65 5.36
CA ASN A 562 8.69 -8.05 4.22
C ASN A 562 7.17 -8.10 4.49
N LYS A 563 6.69 -7.68 5.66
CA LYS A 563 5.22 -7.58 5.93
C LYS A 563 4.72 -6.19 5.50
N LYS A 564 3.53 -6.12 4.90
CA LYS A 564 2.92 -4.89 4.31
C LYS A 564 2.92 -3.63 5.21
N GLU A 565 3.05 -3.78 6.52
CA GLU A 565 3.02 -2.69 7.51
C GLU A 565 4.42 -2.20 7.90
N GLN A 566 5.46 -2.99 7.66
CA GLN A 566 6.83 -2.70 8.07
C GLN A 566 7.50 -1.60 7.23
N PRO A 567 7.34 -1.52 5.89
CA PRO A 567 8.00 -0.46 5.12
C PRO A 567 7.67 0.95 5.60
N ILE A 568 6.47 1.16 6.13
CA ILE A 568 6.02 2.52 6.42
C ILE A 568 6.58 3.05 7.74
N VAL A 569 6.75 2.22 8.78
CA VAL A 569 7.39 2.72 10.01
C VAL A 569 8.83 3.17 9.73
N TYR A 570 9.55 2.49 8.82
CA TYR A 570 10.90 2.90 8.42
C TYR A 570 10.90 4.16 7.55
N GLU A 571 9.82 4.43 6.81
CA GLU A 571 9.64 5.70 6.10
C GLU A 571 9.35 6.84 7.08
N GLU A 572 8.50 6.63 8.08
CA GLU A 572 8.19 7.65 9.10
C GLU A 572 9.41 7.98 9.98
N LEU A 573 10.27 6.99 10.23
CA LEU A 573 11.49 7.13 11.04
C LEU A 573 12.75 7.31 10.18
N SER A 574 12.64 7.59 8.88
CA SER A 574 13.77 7.55 7.94
C SER A 574 14.89 8.56 8.26
N GLU A 575 14.58 9.60 9.01
CA GLU A 575 15.53 10.64 9.46
C GLU A 575 16.25 10.26 10.75
N LEU A 576 15.82 9.19 11.43
CA LEU A 576 16.44 8.71 12.65
C LEU A 576 17.60 7.77 12.34
N VAL A 577 18.58 7.75 13.25
CA VAL A 577 19.72 6.84 13.17
C VAL A 577 19.30 5.46 13.65
N PHE A 578 19.42 4.44 12.78
CA PHE A 578 19.19 3.05 13.15
C PHE A 578 20.51 2.34 13.44
N THR A 579 20.52 1.44 14.42
CA THR A 579 21.67 0.54 14.61
C THR A 579 21.85 -0.43 13.44
N ASN A 580 20.78 -0.67 12.66
CA ASN A 580 20.76 -1.64 11.59
C ASN A 580 19.96 -1.14 10.37
N GLU A 581 20.59 -1.17 9.20
CA GLU A 581 20.03 -0.74 7.92
C GLU A 581 20.07 -1.89 6.91
N TRP A 582 19.06 -1.99 6.05
CA TRP A 582 18.97 -3.10 5.09
C TRP A 582 18.85 -2.61 3.67
N ASP A 583 19.63 -3.23 2.80
CA ASP A 583 19.43 -3.21 1.37
C ASP A 583 18.62 -4.43 0.90
N LYS A 584 17.85 -4.26 -0.18
CA LYS A 584 17.01 -5.33 -0.76
C LYS A 584 17.83 -6.50 -1.30
N HIS A 585 19.06 -6.27 -1.75
CA HIS A 585 19.98 -7.27 -2.27
C HIS A 585 20.63 -8.08 -1.14
N ALA A 586 20.73 -7.53 0.07
CA ALA A 586 21.15 -8.25 1.29
C ALA A 586 20.14 -9.33 1.75
N THR A 587 19.07 -9.61 0.98
CA THR A 587 18.13 -10.72 1.21
C THR A 587 18.45 -12.00 0.44
N ILE A 588 19.43 -11.95 -0.50
CA ILE A 588 19.74 -13.05 -1.43
C ILE A 588 21.04 -13.75 -1.02
N ARG A 589 20.94 -15.03 -0.63
CA ARG A 589 22.07 -15.86 -0.15
C ARG A 589 23.21 -15.92 -1.16
N SER A 590 22.92 -16.15 -2.44
CA SER A 590 23.96 -16.26 -3.47
C SER A 590 24.76 -14.96 -3.64
N GLN A 591 24.14 -13.79 -3.44
CA GLN A 591 24.84 -12.51 -3.56
C GLN A 591 25.79 -12.29 -2.38
N ILE A 592 25.32 -12.56 -1.16
CA ILE A 592 26.15 -12.46 0.06
C ILE A 592 27.35 -13.42 -0.05
N LEU A 593 27.11 -14.68 -0.40
CA LEU A 593 28.18 -15.67 -0.53
C LEU A 593 29.18 -15.31 -1.62
N MET A 594 28.73 -14.74 -2.75
CA MET A 594 29.63 -14.31 -3.82
C MET A 594 30.58 -13.20 -3.36
N GLN A 595 30.06 -12.21 -2.63
CA GLN A 595 30.86 -11.12 -2.07
C GLN A 595 31.88 -11.63 -1.03
N LEU A 596 31.46 -12.56 -0.17
CA LEU A 596 32.37 -13.16 0.80
C LEU A 596 33.41 -14.07 0.14
N ASN A 597 33.06 -14.78 -0.92
CA ASN A 597 33.96 -15.68 -1.61
C ASN A 597 35.13 -14.94 -2.31
N GLU A 598 34.95 -13.68 -2.69
CA GLU A 598 36.05 -12.86 -3.24
C GLU A 598 37.18 -12.62 -2.23
N GLN A 599 36.85 -12.57 -0.93
CA GLN A 599 37.81 -12.23 0.14
C GLN A 599 38.18 -13.43 1.04
N PHE A 600 37.28 -14.40 1.18
CA PHE A 600 37.39 -15.52 2.13
C PHE A 600 37.20 -16.88 1.45
N SER A 601 37.61 -17.02 0.18
CA SER A 601 37.37 -18.21 -0.65
C SER A 601 37.72 -19.56 -0.01
N THR A 602 38.75 -19.60 0.84
CA THR A 602 39.18 -20.83 1.54
C THR A 602 38.29 -21.21 2.74
N ASN A 603 37.43 -20.30 3.20
CA ASN A 603 36.55 -20.50 4.36
C ASN A 603 35.06 -20.50 3.99
N ILE A 604 34.70 -20.25 2.73
CA ILE A 604 33.31 -20.28 2.27
C ILE A 604 33.06 -21.62 1.57
N SER A 605 31.97 -22.30 1.95
CA SER A 605 31.55 -23.53 1.27
C SER A 605 31.30 -23.26 -0.22
N PRO A 606 31.86 -24.08 -1.14
CA PRO A 606 31.55 -23.99 -2.56
C PRO A 606 30.03 -24.05 -2.79
N PHE A 607 29.51 -23.11 -3.56
CA PHE A 607 28.06 -22.97 -3.74
C PHE A 607 27.69 -22.76 -5.20
N HIS A 608 26.48 -23.21 -5.56
CA HIS A 608 25.94 -23.07 -6.90
C HIS A 608 24.45 -22.72 -6.87
N LEU A 609 24.02 -21.83 -7.77
CA LEU A 609 22.61 -21.59 -8.00
C LEU A 609 21.97 -22.79 -8.72
N VAL A 610 20.92 -23.36 -8.13
CA VAL A 610 20.27 -24.55 -8.65
C VAL A 610 19.25 -24.18 -9.72
N LYS A 611 19.68 -24.17 -10.98
CA LYS A 611 18.79 -24.00 -12.16
C LYS A 611 18.24 -25.32 -12.67
N LYS A 612 18.96 -26.42 -12.44
CA LYS A 612 18.60 -27.78 -12.83
C LYS A 612 19.04 -28.75 -11.74
N PRO A 613 18.36 -29.90 -11.53
CA PRO A 613 18.76 -30.89 -10.54
C PRO A 613 20.20 -31.38 -10.71
N LEU A 614 20.72 -31.39 -11.94
CA LEU A 614 22.10 -31.78 -12.22
C LEU A 614 23.13 -30.95 -11.45
N HIS A 615 22.83 -29.68 -11.13
CA HIS A 615 23.74 -28.85 -10.32
C HIS A 615 23.93 -29.42 -8.91
N VAL A 616 22.90 -30.03 -8.33
CA VAL A 616 22.98 -30.69 -7.01
C VAL A 616 23.78 -31.99 -7.12
N PHE A 617 23.56 -32.78 -8.19
CA PHE A 617 24.26 -34.04 -8.38
C PHE A 617 25.77 -33.86 -8.62
N LYS A 618 26.18 -32.83 -9.35
CA LYS A 618 27.59 -32.52 -9.57
C LYS A 618 28.37 -32.27 -8.28
N CYS A 619 27.74 -31.67 -7.27
CA CYS A 619 28.37 -31.46 -5.97
C CYS A 619 28.77 -32.78 -5.29
N PHE A 620 28.04 -33.89 -5.55
CA PHE A 620 28.41 -35.19 -5.01
C PHE A 620 29.63 -35.85 -5.66
N GLU A 621 30.20 -35.25 -6.71
CA GLU A 621 31.49 -35.66 -7.27
C GLU A 621 32.66 -35.31 -6.33
N HIS A 622 32.48 -34.31 -5.45
CA HIS A 622 33.50 -33.82 -4.52
C HIS A 622 33.20 -34.11 -3.05
N THR A 623 31.94 -34.38 -2.69
CA THR A 623 31.50 -34.60 -1.31
C THR A 623 30.41 -35.67 -1.18
N ASP A 624 30.29 -36.31 -0.02
CA ASP A 624 29.18 -37.23 0.30
C ASP A 624 27.91 -36.51 0.79
N SER A 625 27.95 -35.19 0.99
CA SER A 625 26.89 -34.42 1.63
C SER A 625 26.77 -33.00 1.08
N VAL A 626 25.54 -32.53 0.85
CA VAL A 626 25.26 -31.17 0.37
C VAL A 626 24.11 -30.53 1.16
N LEU A 627 24.14 -29.20 1.27
CA LEU A 627 23.10 -28.40 1.90
C LEU A 627 22.31 -27.66 0.81
N LEU A 628 21.02 -27.95 0.70
CA LEU A 628 20.11 -27.28 -0.24
C LEU A 628 19.25 -26.25 0.52
N LYS A 629 19.43 -24.98 0.19
CA LYS A 629 18.74 -23.86 0.85
C LYS A 629 18.02 -22.97 -0.16
N PRO A 630 16.84 -22.40 0.15
CA PRO A 630 16.23 -21.36 -0.68
C PRO A 630 17.19 -20.19 -0.87
N ASN A 631 17.21 -19.55 -2.03
CA ASN A 631 18.13 -18.45 -2.29
C ASN A 631 17.74 -17.17 -1.52
N LYS A 632 16.47 -17.02 -1.12
CA LYS A 632 16.03 -15.91 -0.26
C LYS A 632 16.17 -16.27 1.22
N LEU A 633 16.84 -15.42 2.00
CA LEU A 633 17.08 -15.64 3.44
C LEU A 633 15.79 -15.86 4.24
N ASN A 634 14.73 -15.10 3.93
CA ASN A 634 13.42 -15.13 4.60
C ASN A 634 12.37 -15.98 3.85
N SER A 635 12.79 -17.04 3.17
CA SER A 635 11.88 -17.93 2.45
C SER A 635 10.97 -18.72 3.40
N ASN A 636 9.72 -18.97 3.00
CA ASN A 636 8.81 -19.88 3.70
C ASN A 636 9.08 -21.36 3.39
N TYR A 637 10.02 -21.65 2.48
CA TYR A 637 10.36 -23.01 2.06
C TYR A 637 11.47 -23.62 2.93
N GLU A 638 11.47 -24.94 3.06
CA GLU A 638 12.39 -25.67 3.94
C GLU A 638 13.82 -25.74 3.39
N HIS A 639 14.78 -25.93 4.30
CA HIS A 639 16.17 -26.28 3.99
C HIS A 639 16.32 -27.79 4.10
N PHE A 640 17.23 -28.37 3.31
CA PHE A 640 17.44 -29.81 3.24
C PHE A 640 18.93 -30.17 3.31
N ASP A 641 19.26 -31.13 4.17
CA ASP A 641 20.56 -31.80 4.15
C ASP A 641 20.42 -33.05 3.29
N ILE A 642 21.24 -33.21 2.26
CA ILE A 642 21.18 -34.35 1.34
C ILE A 642 22.50 -35.11 1.43
N THR A 643 22.45 -36.38 1.81
CA THR A 643 23.62 -37.25 1.94
C THR A 643 23.52 -38.42 0.97
N TYR A 644 24.63 -38.80 0.34
CA TYR A 644 24.72 -39.94 -0.55
C TYR A 644 25.35 -41.15 0.16
N GLU A 645 24.59 -42.24 0.25
CA GLU A 645 25.07 -43.48 0.86
C GLU A 645 25.58 -44.45 -0.22
N GLN A 646 26.90 -44.64 -0.29
CA GLN A 646 27.54 -45.49 -1.30
C GLN A 646 27.10 -46.96 -1.23
N ALA A 647 26.86 -47.49 -0.01
CA ALA A 647 26.48 -48.89 0.19
C ALA A 647 25.10 -49.22 -0.40
N SER A 648 24.14 -48.32 -0.25
CA SER A 648 22.77 -48.50 -0.73
C SER A 648 22.50 -47.84 -2.09
N ARG A 649 23.43 -47.01 -2.59
CA ARG A 649 23.29 -46.17 -3.79
C ARG A 649 22.03 -45.30 -3.74
N ARG A 650 21.71 -44.75 -2.56
CA ARG A 650 20.53 -43.92 -2.33
C ARG A 650 20.91 -42.59 -1.71
N TYR A 651 20.01 -41.61 -1.90
CA TYR A 651 20.12 -40.27 -1.34
C TYR A 651 19.17 -40.13 -0.16
N MET A 652 19.69 -39.69 0.98
CA MET A 652 18.91 -39.39 2.17
C MET A 652 18.72 -37.89 2.25
N ILE A 653 17.47 -37.42 2.23
CA ILE A 653 17.11 -36.02 2.45
C ILE A 653 16.58 -35.89 3.86
N LYS A 654 17.24 -35.06 4.66
CA LYS A 654 16.78 -34.64 5.98
C LYS A 654 16.28 -33.20 5.92
N ASN A 655 15.06 -32.95 6.35
CA ASN A 655 14.57 -31.57 6.51
C ASN A 655 14.92 -31.00 7.89
N LYS A 656 14.69 -29.71 8.08
CA LYS A 656 14.94 -29.00 9.36
C LYS A 656 14.23 -29.63 10.58
N LYS A 657 13.12 -30.35 10.39
CA LYS A 657 12.39 -31.05 11.47
C LYS A 657 12.99 -32.43 11.81
N GLY A 658 14.08 -32.81 11.15
CA GLY A 658 14.74 -34.10 11.33
C GLY A 658 14.05 -35.27 10.61
N THR A 659 13.03 -35.01 9.80
CA THR A 659 12.39 -36.06 8.99
C THR A 659 13.33 -36.47 7.87
N VAL A 660 13.69 -37.76 7.85
CA VAL A 660 14.57 -38.33 6.84
C VAL A 660 13.74 -39.11 5.82
N LYS A 661 13.99 -38.85 4.53
CA LYS A 661 13.40 -39.59 3.41
C LYS A 661 14.49 -40.08 2.47
N THR A 662 14.34 -41.30 1.98
CA THR A 662 15.32 -41.93 1.10
C THR A 662 14.81 -41.97 -0.34
N TYR A 663 15.66 -41.59 -1.29
CA TYR A 663 15.34 -41.49 -2.71
C TYR A 663 16.34 -42.27 -3.56
N THR A 664 15.87 -42.83 -4.67
CA THR A 664 16.74 -43.18 -5.82
C THR A 664 17.12 -41.90 -6.56
N GLU A 665 18.16 -41.94 -7.41
CA GLU A 665 18.60 -40.75 -8.17
C GLU A 665 17.45 -40.13 -8.99
N ASN A 666 16.69 -40.95 -9.71
CA ASN A 666 15.56 -40.47 -10.52
C ASN A 666 14.46 -39.83 -9.67
N ALA A 667 14.11 -40.44 -8.54
CA ALA A 667 13.10 -39.89 -7.64
C ALA A 667 13.55 -38.56 -7.02
N LEU A 668 14.83 -38.45 -6.64
CA LEU A 668 15.40 -37.20 -6.14
C LEU A 668 15.41 -36.13 -7.24
N ARG A 669 15.76 -36.49 -8.49
CA ARG A 669 15.75 -35.57 -9.63
C ARG A 669 14.37 -34.96 -9.87
N HIS A 670 13.31 -35.76 -9.81
CA HIS A 670 11.93 -35.28 -9.90
C HIS A 670 11.56 -34.35 -8.73
N TYR A 671 11.94 -34.73 -7.50
CA TYR A 671 11.67 -33.91 -6.33
C TYR A 671 12.41 -32.56 -6.36
N LEU A 672 13.66 -32.54 -6.80
CA LEU A 672 14.43 -31.31 -6.99
C LEU A 672 13.81 -30.40 -8.06
N ASN A 673 13.35 -30.96 -9.19
CA ASN A 673 12.62 -30.19 -10.21
C ASN A 673 11.37 -29.52 -9.61
N TYR A 674 10.58 -30.28 -8.84
CA TYR A 674 9.42 -29.73 -8.15
C TYR A 674 9.79 -28.57 -7.21
N LEU A 675 10.90 -28.67 -6.46
CA LEU A 675 11.35 -27.59 -5.58
C LEU A 675 11.78 -26.34 -6.37
N ILE A 676 12.55 -26.51 -7.46
CA ILE A 676 13.06 -25.41 -8.31
C ILE A 676 11.92 -24.65 -9.02
N GLU A 677 10.82 -25.32 -9.37
CA GLU A 677 9.63 -24.67 -9.95
C GLU A 677 8.91 -23.74 -8.95
N LYS A 678 9.01 -24.06 -7.66
CA LYS A 678 8.32 -23.34 -6.58
C LYS A 678 9.13 -22.15 -6.07
N GLU A 679 10.45 -22.31 -5.91
CA GLU A 679 11.34 -21.30 -5.33
C GLU A 679 12.76 -21.42 -5.89
N SER A 680 13.54 -20.33 -5.84
CA SER A 680 14.96 -20.38 -6.19
C SER A 680 15.75 -21.04 -5.05
N TYR A 681 16.67 -21.96 -5.37
CA TYR A 681 17.54 -22.64 -4.40
C TYR A 681 19.02 -22.47 -4.74
N ILE A 682 19.86 -22.52 -3.71
CA ILE A 682 21.30 -22.73 -3.79
C ILE A 682 21.66 -24.10 -3.20
N VAL A 683 22.69 -24.71 -3.76
CA VAL A 683 23.33 -25.91 -3.19
C VAL A 683 24.71 -25.50 -2.70
N LEU A 684 25.05 -25.93 -1.49
CA LEU A 684 26.35 -25.75 -0.85
C LEU A 684 27.00 -27.12 -0.66
N GLU A 685 28.26 -27.25 -1.03
CA GLU A 685 29.06 -28.45 -0.79
C GLU A 685 29.42 -28.52 0.69
N ASN A 686 28.98 -29.57 1.38
CA ASN A 686 29.39 -29.77 2.77
C ASN A 686 30.71 -30.53 2.79
N ALA A 687 31.46 -30.43 3.89
CA ALA A 687 32.61 -31.31 4.09
C ALA A 687 32.13 -32.77 4.23
N ASN A 688 33.02 -33.72 3.93
CA ASN A 688 32.69 -35.13 4.07
C ASN A 688 32.23 -35.41 5.50
N SER A 689 31.13 -36.15 5.63
CA SER A 689 30.48 -36.43 6.92
C SER A 689 31.43 -36.98 7.99
N LYS A 690 32.48 -37.69 7.57
CA LYS A 690 33.53 -38.28 8.44
C LYS A 690 34.52 -37.27 9.00
N ASP A 691 34.68 -36.13 8.37
CA ASP A 691 35.67 -35.10 8.70
C ASP A 691 35.06 -33.96 9.54
N ILE A 692 33.74 -33.93 9.67
CA ILE A 692 33.01 -32.96 10.48
C ILE A 692 33.16 -33.31 11.97
N LEU A 693 33.65 -32.35 12.76
CA LEU A 693 33.67 -32.43 14.22
C LEU A 693 32.37 -31.87 14.81
N HIS A 694 31.97 -30.68 14.37
CA HIS A 694 30.81 -29.97 14.90
C HIS A 694 30.20 -29.03 13.85
N SER A 695 28.90 -28.80 13.88
CA SER A 695 28.22 -27.78 13.06
C SER A 695 27.21 -27.04 13.90
N SER A 696 27.22 -25.72 13.83
CA SER A 696 26.39 -24.86 14.67
C SER A 696 26.13 -23.51 14.01
N SER A 697 25.42 -22.65 14.73
CA SER A 697 25.26 -21.26 14.37
C SER A 697 25.61 -20.37 15.54
N VAL A 698 26.28 -19.26 15.28
CA VAL A 698 26.65 -18.26 16.27
C VAL A 698 26.07 -16.90 15.91
N ALA A 699 25.67 -16.16 16.94
CA ALA A 699 25.27 -14.77 16.83
C ALA A 699 26.50 -13.87 17.01
N ALA A 700 26.62 -12.84 16.19
CA ALA A 700 27.61 -11.78 16.38
C ALA A 700 26.92 -10.44 16.56
N VAL A 701 27.48 -9.59 17.43
CA VAL A 701 26.95 -8.26 17.72
C VAL A 701 28.08 -7.24 17.70
N ARG A 702 27.78 -6.07 17.16
CA ARG A 702 28.71 -4.95 17.10
C ARG A 702 28.89 -4.32 18.48
N ILE A 703 30.14 -4.11 18.88
CA ILE A 703 30.50 -3.47 20.16
C ILE A 703 30.74 -1.97 19.94
N ASP A 704 31.40 -1.63 18.82
CA ASP A 704 31.72 -0.27 18.39
C ASP A 704 31.92 -0.20 16.87
N GLU A 705 32.37 0.95 16.35
CA GLU A 705 32.54 1.19 14.92
C GLU A 705 33.39 0.13 14.20
N ASN A 706 34.37 -0.50 14.88
CA ASN A 706 35.32 -1.41 14.24
C ASN A 706 35.29 -2.83 14.82
N ASN A 707 34.67 -3.03 15.99
CA ASN A 707 34.76 -4.27 16.74
C ASN A 707 33.43 -5.01 16.83
N TRP A 708 33.50 -6.32 16.64
CA TRP A 708 32.39 -7.26 16.69
C TRP A 708 32.70 -8.37 17.71
N GLU A 709 31.69 -8.82 18.44
CA GLU A 709 31.80 -9.94 19.37
C GLU A 709 30.89 -11.10 19.00
N LEU A 710 31.38 -12.33 19.17
CA LEU A 710 30.54 -13.52 19.14
C LEU A 710 29.84 -13.72 20.49
N LEU A 711 28.55 -13.99 20.43
CA LEU A 711 27.73 -14.42 21.57
C LEU A 711 27.78 -15.94 21.71
N SER A 712 29.00 -16.47 21.89
CA SER A 712 29.25 -17.88 22.17
C SER A 712 30.38 -18.01 23.18
N ASN A 713 30.27 -19.02 24.05
CA ASN A 713 31.30 -19.40 25.02
C ASN A 713 32.22 -20.51 24.47
N ASP A 714 32.11 -20.83 23.17
CA ASP A 714 32.93 -21.86 22.53
C ASP A 714 34.29 -21.30 22.10
N ASP A 715 35.36 -21.78 22.74
CA ASP A 715 36.75 -21.38 22.46
C ASP A 715 37.23 -21.87 21.09
N ALA A 716 36.59 -22.89 20.49
CA ALA A 716 36.91 -23.38 19.15
C ALA A 716 36.55 -22.36 18.05
N LEU A 717 35.82 -21.29 18.37
CA LEU A 717 35.44 -20.22 17.47
C LEU A 717 36.45 -19.06 17.39
N GLN A 718 37.62 -19.17 18.02
CA GLN A 718 38.61 -18.07 18.06
C GLN A 718 39.01 -17.59 16.65
N ASP A 719 39.13 -18.50 15.67
CA ASP A 719 39.42 -18.16 14.27
C ASP A 719 38.26 -17.44 13.57
N CYS A 720 37.00 -17.77 13.92
CA CYS A 720 35.84 -16.99 13.47
C CYS A 720 35.78 -15.62 14.13
N LYS A 721 36.15 -15.50 15.42
CA LYS A 721 36.26 -14.20 16.11
C LYS A 721 37.26 -13.28 15.43
N LEU A 722 38.34 -13.80 14.84
CA LEU A 722 39.32 -12.99 14.12
C LEU A 722 38.83 -12.51 12.74
N LYS A 723 37.85 -13.20 12.13
CA LYS A 723 37.34 -12.89 10.78
C LYS A 723 36.00 -12.16 10.78
N ILE A 724 35.27 -12.13 11.91
CA ILE A 724 33.91 -11.59 12.00
C ILE A 724 33.82 -10.11 11.59
N SER A 725 34.74 -9.27 12.07
CA SER A 725 34.76 -7.84 11.71
C SER A 725 35.00 -7.66 10.21
N SER A 726 35.86 -8.48 9.62
CA SER A 726 36.14 -8.44 8.18
C SER A 726 34.95 -8.93 7.35
N ILE A 727 34.24 -9.97 7.80
CA ILE A 727 33.01 -10.47 7.17
C ILE A 727 31.92 -9.40 7.21
N ALA A 728 31.71 -8.77 8.38
CA ALA A 728 30.74 -7.69 8.53
C ALA A 728 31.06 -6.53 7.59
N SER A 729 32.30 -6.03 7.63
CA SER A 729 32.78 -4.94 6.78
C SER A 729 32.63 -5.23 5.28
N ALA A 730 32.89 -6.47 4.85
CA ALA A 730 32.69 -6.88 3.46
C ALA A 730 31.23 -6.77 3.03
N ILE A 731 30.28 -7.18 3.89
CA ILE A 731 28.84 -7.10 3.61
C ILE A 731 28.38 -5.63 3.62
N GLU A 732 28.78 -4.85 4.63
CA GLU A 732 28.45 -3.42 4.75
C GLU A 732 28.90 -2.65 3.50
N LYS A 733 30.14 -2.88 3.06
CA LYS A 733 30.70 -2.25 1.86
C LYS A 733 29.98 -2.69 0.58
N ALA A 734 29.69 -3.98 0.43
CA ALA A 734 29.07 -4.52 -0.77
C ALA A 734 27.63 -4.02 -0.97
N PHE A 735 26.89 -3.84 0.12
CA PHE A 735 25.47 -3.47 0.07
C PHE A 735 25.19 -2.02 0.49
N GLN A 736 26.21 -1.25 0.87
CA GLN A 736 26.08 0.10 1.42
C GLN A 736 25.08 0.14 2.58
N THR A 737 25.29 -0.76 3.56
CA THR A 737 24.41 -0.93 4.73
C THR A 737 25.21 -0.80 6.01
N ASN A 738 24.54 -0.44 7.11
CA ASN A 738 25.10 -0.49 8.45
C ASN A 738 24.53 -1.69 9.21
N LEU A 739 25.39 -2.54 9.77
CA LEU A 739 24.97 -3.74 10.49
C LEU A 739 25.35 -3.65 11.97
N SER A 740 24.41 -3.99 12.85
CA SER A 740 24.69 -4.15 14.29
C SER A 740 24.77 -5.61 14.74
N GLU A 741 24.23 -6.54 13.94
CA GLU A 741 24.15 -7.94 14.29
C GLU A 741 24.23 -8.85 13.07
N LEU A 742 24.77 -10.06 13.26
CA LEU A 742 24.86 -11.10 12.24
C LEU A 742 24.51 -12.47 12.84
N LYS A 743 24.04 -13.37 12.00
CA LYS A 743 24.03 -14.81 12.31
C LYS A 743 24.93 -15.54 11.33
N ILE A 744 25.82 -16.36 11.85
CA ILE A 744 26.73 -17.17 11.03
C ILE A 744 26.44 -18.64 11.28
N GLU A 745 26.26 -19.41 10.21
CA GLU A 745 26.20 -20.87 10.25
C GLU A 745 27.53 -21.43 9.73
N TYR A 746 28.14 -22.31 10.51
CA TYR A 746 29.49 -22.82 10.25
C TYR A 746 29.64 -24.29 10.65
N THR A 747 30.70 -24.90 10.14
CA THR A 747 31.15 -26.26 10.46
C THR A 747 32.62 -26.23 10.83
N ILE A 748 32.97 -26.90 11.93
CA ILE A 748 34.35 -27.16 12.35
C ILE A 748 34.72 -28.57 11.90
N LEU A 749 35.83 -28.69 11.20
CA LEU A 749 36.42 -29.95 10.78
C LEU A 749 37.35 -30.52 11.87
N LYS A 750 37.62 -31.83 11.82
CA LYS A 750 38.52 -32.51 12.77
C LYS A 750 39.95 -31.97 12.77
N ASN A 751 40.39 -31.35 11.68
CA ASN A 751 41.69 -30.68 11.56
C ASN A 751 41.68 -29.25 12.17
N GLY A 752 40.55 -28.78 12.70
CA GLY A 752 40.38 -27.45 13.29
C GLY A 752 39.92 -26.36 12.33
N GLU A 753 39.82 -26.64 11.01
CA GLU A 753 39.39 -25.63 10.04
C GLU A 753 37.90 -25.31 10.16
N VAL A 754 37.56 -24.03 9.97
CA VAL A 754 36.18 -23.55 9.99
C VAL A 754 35.68 -23.18 8.59
N ILE A 755 34.56 -23.79 8.20
CA ILE A 755 33.83 -23.53 6.96
C ILE A 755 32.54 -22.79 7.28
N ILE A 756 32.33 -21.65 6.63
CA ILE A 756 31.14 -20.82 6.72
C ILE A 756 30.17 -21.23 5.61
N HIS A 757 28.94 -21.56 6.00
CA HIS A 757 27.87 -21.99 5.08
C HIS A 757 26.83 -20.90 4.83
N GLU A 758 26.64 -19.99 5.79
CA GLU A 758 25.68 -18.90 5.67
C GLU A 758 26.10 -17.73 6.57
N VAL A 759 26.02 -16.52 6.03
CA VAL A 759 26.01 -15.29 6.82
C VAL A 759 24.67 -14.62 6.58
N ASN A 760 23.87 -14.48 7.63
CA ASN A 760 22.58 -13.85 7.59
C ASN A 760 22.70 -12.46 8.25
N PRO A 761 22.59 -11.38 7.47
CA PRO A 761 22.67 -10.04 8.01
C PRO A 761 21.46 -9.70 8.89
N PHE A 762 20.29 -10.35 8.76
CA PHE A 762 19.05 -10.11 9.54
C PHE A 762 19.13 -10.39 11.05
N GLY A 763 20.33 -10.55 11.57
CA GLY A 763 20.57 -10.87 12.97
C GLY A 763 20.21 -12.30 13.37
N PRO A 764 20.43 -12.64 14.65
CA PRO A 764 20.32 -14.00 15.14
C PRO A 764 18.88 -14.41 15.39
N ALA A 765 18.43 -15.52 14.81
CA ALA A 765 17.09 -16.06 15.08
C ALA A 765 16.88 -16.46 16.56
N LYS A 766 17.97 -16.78 17.28
CA LYS A 766 18.00 -17.15 18.69
C LYS A 766 19.18 -16.45 19.35
N ILE A 767 18.95 -15.83 20.50
CA ILE A 767 19.96 -15.21 21.34
C ILE A 767 20.14 -16.13 22.54
N ASP A 768 21.34 -16.70 22.69
CA ASP A 768 21.63 -17.63 23.79
C ASP A 768 21.98 -16.90 25.10
N ASP A 769 22.62 -15.73 25.01
CA ASP A 769 22.90 -14.83 26.14
C ASP A 769 22.26 -13.46 25.91
N GLU A 770 21.04 -13.28 26.45
CA GLU A 770 20.24 -12.07 26.27
C GLU A 770 20.83 -10.86 27.02
N MET A 771 21.52 -11.06 28.15
CA MET A 771 22.18 -9.99 28.91
C MET A 771 23.41 -9.46 28.16
N LYS A 772 24.25 -10.37 27.66
CA LYS A 772 25.43 -9.98 26.87
C LYS A 772 25.01 -9.28 25.59
N TYR A 773 23.99 -9.80 24.88
CA TYR A 773 23.43 -9.15 23.70
C TYR A 773 22.95 -7.72 23.98
N ALA A 774 22.11 -7.53 25.01
CA ALA A 774 21.59 -6.23 25.40
C ALA A 774 22.72 -5.24 25.75
N LYS A 775 23.74 -5.70 26.46
CA LYS A 775 24.93 -4.92 26.81
C LYS A 775 25.67 -4.38 25.60
N HIS A 776 25.96 -5.22 24.61
CA HIS A 776 26.68 -4.77 23.41
C HIS A 776 25.81 -3.85 22.55
N MET A 777 24.56 -4.22 22.30
CA MET A 777 23.63 -3.40 21.51
C MET A 777 23.43 -2.00 22.10
N LEU A 778 23.21 -1.90 23.43
CA LEU A 778 23.08 -0.59 24.08
C LEU A 778 24.39 0.18 24.09
N THR A 779 25.53 -0.48 24.24
CA THR A 779 26.83 0.20 24.17
C THR A 779 27.07 0.80 22.80
N TYR A 780 26.75 0.04 21.74
CA TYR A 780 26.87 0.51 20.37
C TYR A 780 25.89 1.65 20.08
N ALA A 781 24.60 1.47 20.41
CA ALA A 781 23.59 2.51 20.21
C ALA A 781 23.90 3.81 20.98
N ASN A 782 24.41 3.70 22.21
CA ASN A 782 24.79 4.86 23.01
C ASN A 782 26.04 5.58 22.50
N LYS A 783 26.86 4.95 21.64
CA LYS A 783 27.96 5.63 20.95
C LYS A 783 27.50 6.38 19.69
N MET A 784 26.32 6.03 19.16
CA MET A 784 25.70 6.71 18.01
C MET A 784 24.89 7.94 18.43
N LEU A 785 24.58 8.07 19.73
CA LEU A 785 24.08 9.28 20.36
C LEU A 785 25.18 10.35 20.43
#